data_AF-A0A506TX10-F1
#
_entry.id   AF-A0A506TX10-F1
#
_cell.length_a   1.000
_cell.length_b   1.000
_cell.length_c   1.000
_cell.angle_alpha   90.00
_cell.angle_beta   90.00
_cell.angle_gamma   90.00
#
_symmetry.space_group_name_H-M   'P 1'
#
loop_
_entity.id
_entity.type
_entity.pdbx_description
1 polymer ?
#
loop_
_entity_poly.entity_id
_entity_poly.type
_entity_poly.pdbx_seq_one_letter_code
_entity_poly.pdbx_strand_id
1 'polypeptide(L)'
;MTSEILRRFHRSTRMQRDFVRTEFNIGKIRHRSKYQNIDNLNQNRCSAHGLFLYHQRNQETERHFERLVTETKGLVTWHRLFNSEGGGSPLTDLEYVSPALTMPFRYQDMMENGGVQGGFADVAIMPAVLASEAPFVWVMEYDVDFSGDWSSFFGCFSQNQSDFLTTMLRPYNQSLDWTHWPNAVCPQGVHRTMLFRSFNPIMRISKRFAMAYLEALRTQRWKGHYEFLLPSIAANGPFGMEELGGNGRLCPRDRKGKFYTASDRQDLTGPETFVWRPIRDGYYHETPDRFSEKNHLYHPCKSGVPDWRSPSQLERPSKLDSSQEKLSLSVVMATFNGEAYLPQQLESLMRQTRHPDELIIGDDASTDGTCEIIRDFANRAPFPVTLVERKERLGFAQNFIDLLKRSKQDLIFFCDQDDVWHDQKIDIVANAASVESALVFSHDLEIFNDHDSTETIRYRSYFDHLKRLGLNQEVCIKGCGMAVRRELLDLTGWAPDQHCSHDSWFGLIATALGKRATIEAPLVRHRIHDANTSGWLISEDEVRERVRPQSKSAFDQMLDLYLHTWPQERVDTLQRRLVPTGRGVSAEQTREAISGLAFWRYGTRLSEQQAEHMIGRLLIEDEFDAEFYQSQRFGLPDLEDPIGHYLETGWMQKLNPNQTFMTEFYLYSNPDVAEANINPFVHYLRYGEQEGRSAMPASEEQLNAFVRFRSYPVSGGGGGRGCGVVAMVKNEISIIETFIAHLMSLFDHIVVIDHGSTDGTLEYLNSVSQREAKLAVRHFGNSGYLQAEIMTYTIRTEPHLKSSKWLFFLDADEFLPFQGKRELIEALETHDCDPVIGMNWANLIPSVYRDGKFDPEISGPFYCPPHVSAARKVAIQPARINLEAVFVAQGNHDLCSWRGGPALRAITADFPLLHLPIRSREQIEMKAKQGSTALDLSNLEPELGNHWRIMNEYLQHNKASEEILNAMIYHYSFGDMGRTYSRKELLELGAQVIEFPSMSAISL
;
A
#
# COMPACT_ATOMS: atom_id res chain seq x y z
N MET A 1 39.95 32.94 -24.84
CA MET A 1 39.17 31.94 -24.07
C MET A 1 38.52 30.84 -24.93
N THR A 2 38.33 31.01 -26.24
CA THR A 2 37.66 30.00 -27.10
C THR A 2 38.55 28.83 -27.58
N SER A 3 39.88 28.99 -27.65
CA SER A 3 40.80 27.92 -28.09
C SER A 3 41.20 26.94 -26.97
N GLU A 4 40.90 27.27 -25.72
CA GLU A 4 41.24 26.49 -24.53
C GLU A 4 40.08 25.57 -24.10
N ILE A 5 38.84 26.02 -24.31
CA ILE A 5 37.61 25.21 -24.15
C ILE A 5 37.56 24.10 -25.20
N LEU A 6 37.88 24.39 -26.47
CA LEU A 6 37.95 23.37 -27.53
C LEU A 6 39.11 22.37 -27.30
N ARG A 7 40.24 22.82 -26.73
CA ARG A 7 41.34 21.93 -26.32
C ARG A 7 40.99 21.07 -25.11
N ARG A 8 40.17 21.56 -24.17
CA ARG A 8 39.62 20.77 -23.05
C ARG A 8 38.58 19.75 -23.51
N PHE A 9 37.71 20.10 -24.47
CA PHE A 9 36.73 19.18 -25.07
C PHE A 9 37.40 18.07 -25.91
N HIS A 10 38.49 18.38 -26.62
CA HIS A 10 39.30 17.38 -27.32
C HIS A 10 40.19 16.54 -26.39
N ARG A 11 40.60 17.06 -25.23
CA ARG A 11 41.30 16.27 -24.20
C ARG A 11 40.34 15.32 -23.46
N SER A 12 39.10 15.73 -23.13
CA SER A 12 38.13 14.85 -22.47
C SER A 12 37.68 13.70 -23.38
N THR A 13 37.42 13.97 -24.66
CA THR A 13 37.08 12.93 -25.65
C THR A 13 38.24 11.97 -25.94
N ARG A 14 39.51 12.38 -25.77
CA ARG A 14 40.67 11.50 -25.91
C ARG A 14 40.89 10.63 -24.67
N MET A 15 40.77 11.20 -23.47
CA MET A 15 40.82 10.46 -22.19
C MET A 15 39.65 9.46 -22.07
N GLN A 16 38.46 9.84 -22.55
CA GLN A 16 37.28 8.96 -22.60
C GLN A 16 37.40 7.86 -23.67
N ARG A 17 38.00 8.14 -24.83
CA ARG A 17 38.33 7.10 -25.83
C ARG A 17 39.35 6.09 -25.32
N ASP A 18 40.30 6.52 -24.49
CA ASP A 18 41.27 5.63 -23.85
C ASP A 18 40.63 4.80 -22.72
N PHE A 19 39.69 5.37 -21.95
CA PHE A 19 38.88 4.65 -20.95
C PHE A 19 37.98 3.56 -21.57
N VAL A 20 37.29 3.88 -22.68
CA VAL A 20 36.51 2.91 -23.47
C VAL A 20 37.43 1.85 -24.10
N ARG A 21 38.64 2.20 -24.55
CA ARG A 21 39.62 1.22 -25.04
C ARG A 21 40.09 0.22 -23.98
N THR A 22 40.21 0.67 -22.73
CA THR A 22 40.56 -0.18 -21.58
C THR A 22 39.39 -1.05 -21.10
N GLU A 23 38.15 -0.55 -21.11
CA GLU A 23 36.94 -1.33 -20.78
C GLU A 23 36.68 -2.46 -21.80
N PHE A 24 36.76 -2.16 -23.10
CA PHE A 24 36.42 -3.11 -24.16
C PHE A 24 37.60 -3.97 -24.64
N ASN A 25 38.77 -3.89 -23.97
CA ASN A 25 40.00 -4.60 -24.34
C ASN A 25 40.26 -4.62 -25.86
N ILE A 26 40.12 -3.46 -26.51
CA ILE A 26 40.07 -3.33 -27.98
C ILE A 26 41.36 -3.86 -28.65
N GLY A 27 42.48 -3.88 -27.90
CA GLY A 27 43.74 -4.51 -28.32
C GLY A 27 43.63 -6.03 -28.56
N LYS A 28 42.92 -6.77 -27.69
CA LYS A 28 42.64 -8.20 -27.87
C LYS A 28 41.59 -8.46 -28.95
N ILE A 29 40.59 -7.58 -29.11
CA ILE A 29 39.58 -7.68 -30.18
C ILE A 29 40.23 -7.46 -31.56
N ARG A 30 41.13 -6.48 -31.70
CA ARG A 30 41.94 -6.30 -32.91
C ARG A 30 42.86 -7.50 -33.19
N HIS A 31 43.44 -8.10 -32.16
CA HIS A 31 44.30 -9.29 -32.31
C HIS A 31 43.51 -10.55 -32.69
N ARG A 32 42.29 -10.75 -32.16
CA ARG A 32 41.39 -11.85 -32.58
C ARG A 32 40.80 -11.63 -33.97
N SER A 33 40.48 -10.38 -34.35
CA SER A 33 40.06 -10.05 -35.72
C SER A 33 41.19 -10.18 -36.75
N LYS A 34 42.46 -10.04 -36.33
CA LYS A 34 43.62 -10.26 -37.21
C LYS A 34 43.86 -11.74 -37.55
N TYR A 35 43.27 -12.68 -36.81
CA TYR A 35 43.35 -14.12 -37.09
C TYR A 35 42.20 -14.66 -37.94
N GLN A 36 41.29 -13.79 -38.39
CA GLN A 36 40.32 -14.12 -39.43
C GLN A 36 40.48 -13.08 -40.55
N ASN A 37 41.12 -13.48 -41.64
CA ASN A 37 41.37 -12.72 -42.88
C ASN A 37 40.24 -11.72 -43.24
N ILE A 38 40.35 -10.46 -42.81
CA ILE A 38 39.48 -9.35 -43.27
C ILE A 38 40.07 -8.63 -44.49
N ASP A 39 41.28 -8.99 -44.95
CA ASP A 39 41.89 -8.42 -46.15
C ASP A 39 41.50 -9.14 -47.46
N ASN A 40 40.64 -10.17 -47.41
CA ASN A 40 40.17 -10.92 -48.59
C ASN A 40 38.68 -10.71 -48.96
N LEU A 41 37.97 -9.76 -48.35
CA LEU A 41 36.53 -9.55 -48.60
C LEU A 41 36.20 -8.57 -49.74
N ASN A 42 37.10 -8.39 -50.70
CA ASN A 42 36.86 -7.55 -51.87
C ASN A 42 36.34 -8.28 -53.12
N GLN A 43 35.85 -9.52 -53.02
CA GLN A 43 35.36 -10.25 -54.21
C GLN A 43 34.09 -11.09 -54.08
N ASN A 44 33.38 -11.14 -52.95
CA ASN A 44 32.12 -11.89 -52.88
C ASN A 44 30.95 -11.01 -52.44
N ARG A 45 29.91 -10.96 -53.29
CA ARG A 45 28.61 -10.35 -53.02
C ARG A 45 28.13 -10.79 -51.63
N CYS A 46 28.00 -9.84 -50.70
CA CYS A 46 27.73 -10.05 -49.28
C CYS A 46 26.50 -10.95 -49.06
N SER A 47 26.70 -12.21 -48.67
CA SER A 47 25.63 -13.05 -48.14
C SER A 47 25.49 -12.78 -46.65
N ALA A 48 24.65 -11.81 -46.28
CA ALA A 48 24.24 -11.66 -44.89
C ALA A 48 23.45 -12.90 -44.46
N HIS A 49 23.42 -13.20 -43.17
CA HIS A 49 22.44 -14.16 -42.64
C HIS A 49 21.25 -13.40 -42.04
N GLY A 50 20.13 -14.07 -41.88
CA GLY A 50 18.93 -13.53 -41.25
C GLY A 50 18.40 -14.50 -40.20
N LEU A 51 17.91 -13.97 -39.09
CA LEU A 51 17.20 -14.71 -38.05
C LEU A 51 15.74 -14.29 -38.10
N PHE A 52 14.87 -15.25 -38.40
CA PHE A 52 13.42 -15.04 -38.42
C PHE A 52 12.84 -15.49 -37.07
N LEU A 53 12.39 -14.51 -36.27
CA LEU A 53 11.93 -14.69 -34.89
C LEU A 53 10.43 -14.96 -34.84
N TYR A 54 10.01 -16.12 -34.35
CA TYR A 54 8.58 -16.46 -34.24
C TYR A 54 8.29 -17.31 -33.01
N HIS A 55 7.09 -17.15 -32.45
CA HIS A 55 6.64 -17.93 -31.29
C HIS A 55 5.36 -18.74 -31.57
N GLN A 56 4.75 -18.54 -32.74
CA GLN A 56 3.60 -19.32 -33.23
C GLN A 56 3.96 -19.99 -34.54
N ARG A 57 3.75 -21.31 -34.62
CA ARG A 57 3.96 -22.08 -35.84
C ARG A 57 2.63 -22.35 -36.51
N ASN A 58 2.33 -21.60 -37.57
CA ASN A 58 1.14 -21.75 -38.40
C ASN A 58 1.53 -21.67 -39.89
N GLN A 59 0.57 -21.93 -40.79
CA GLN A 59 0.85 -22.00 -42.23
C GLN A 59 1.19 -20.63 -42.82
N GLU A 60 0.69 -19.56 -42.22
CA GLU A 60 0.87 -18.20 -42.68
C GLU A 60 2.29 -17.68 -42.39
N THR A 61 2.78 -17.89 -41.17
CA THR A 61 4.17 -17.62 -40.77
C THR A 61 5.14 -18.41 -41.63
N GLU A 62 4.80 -19.68 -41.95
CA GLU A 62 5.63 -20.52 -42.81
C GLU A 62 5.68 -19.99 -44.25
N ARG A 63 4.53 -19.62 -44.83
CA ARG A 63 4.49 -19.02 -46.18
C ARG A 63 5.18 -17.67 -46.26
N HIS A 64 5.07 -16.84 -45.22
CA HIS A 64 5.81 -15.58 -45.13
C HIS A 64 7.33 -15.84 -45.08
N PHE A 65 7.78 -16.80 -44.28
CA PHE A 65 9.20 -17.20 -44.25
C PHE A 65 9.67 -17.75 -45.60
N GLU A 66 8.88 -18.60 -46.27
CA GLU A 66 9.19 -19.13 -47.59
C GLU A 66 9.30 -18.03 -48.66
N ARG A 67 8.40 -17.04 -48.63
CA ARG A 67 8.47 -15.85 -49.50
C ARG A 67 9.74 -15.05 -49.23
N LEU A 68 10.02 -14.76 -47.95
CA LEU A 68 11.22 -14.04 -47.55
C LEU A 68 12.49 -14.74 -48.05
N VAL A 69 12.61 -16.05 -47.85
CA VAL A 69 13.72 -16.89 -48.35
C VAL A 69 13.81 -16.84 -49.87
N THR A 70 12.67 -16.93 -50.56
CA THR A 70 12.62 -16.99 -52.03
C THR A 70 13.01 -15.65 -52.66
N GLU A 71 12.43 -14.53 -52.19
CA GLU A 71 12.69 -13.19 -52.71
C GLU A 71 14.11 -12.72 -52.38
N THR A 72 14.64 -13.09 -51.21
CA THR A 72 16.00 -12.68 -50.79
C THR A 72 17.09 -13.70 -51.17
N LYS A 73 16.76 -14.69 -52.01
CA LYS A 73 17.69 -15.73 -52.43
C LYS A 73 18.96 -15.13 -53.03
N GLY A 74 20.10 -15.45 -52.42
CA GLY A 74 21.42 -14.92 -52.84
C GLY A 74 21.79 -13.56 -52.23
N LEU A 75 20.91 -12.96 -51.42
CA LEU A 75 21.20 -11.75 -50.63
C LEU A 75 21.27 -12.05 -49.14
N VAL A 76 20.30 -12.83 -48.62
CA VAL A 76 20.22 -13.21 -47.20
C VAL A 76 19.96 -14.70 -47.05
N THR A 77 20.77 -15.38 -46.24
CA THR A 77 20.53 -16.77 -45.82
C THR A 77 19.75 -16.77 -44.51
N TRP A 78 18.48 -17.18 -44.53
CA TRP A 78 17.62 -17.14 -43.36
C TRP A 78 17.64 -18.42 -42.53
N HIS A 79 17.71 -18.23 -41.22
CA HIS A 79 17.61 -19.25 -40.19
C HIS A 79 16.36 -18.97 -39.35
N ARG A 80 15.74 -20.05 -38.87
CA ARG A 80 14.54 -19.95 -38.03
C ARG A 80 14.99 -19.85 -36.56
N LEU A 81 14.37 -18.94 -35.80
CA LEU A 81 14.58 -18.84 -34.35
C LEU A 81 13.20 -18.90 -33.66
N PHE A 82 12.80 -20.10 -33.29
CA PHE A 82 11.49 -20.39 -32.70
C PHE A 82 11.55 -20.40 -31.18
N ASN A 83 10.69 -19.63 -30.52
CA ASN A 83 10.59 -19.63 -29.07
C ASN A 83 9.13 -19.70 -28.60
N SER A 84 8.65 -20.91 -28.29
CA SER A 84 7.27 -21.12 -27.79
C SER A 84 7.14 -21.06 -26.27
N GLU A 85 8.24 -21.20 -25.54
CA GLU A 85 8.23 -21.43 -24.07
C GLU A 85 8.60 -20.18 -23.27
N GLY A 86 8.91 -19.06 -23.94
CA GLY A 86 9.31 -17.81 -23.27
C GLY A 86 10.66 -17.88 -22.56
N GLY A 87 11.38 -19.00 -22.64
CA GLY A 87 12.73 -19.19 -22.09
C GLY A 87 13.84 -18.67 -23.01
N GLY A 88 15.06 -18.54 -22.49
CA GLY A 88 16.21 -17.97 -23.21
C GLY A 88 16.82 -18.86 -24.30
N SER A 89 16.30 -20.07 -24.54
CA SER A 89 16.90 -21.07 -25.42
C SER A 89 15.99 -21.39 -26.62
N PRO A 90 15.97 -20.55 -27.67
CA PRO A 90 15.12 -20.77 -28.83
C PRO A 90 15.59 -21.96 -29.70
N LEU A 91 14.65 -22.63 -30.36
CA LEU A 91 14.95 -23.65 -31.36
C LEU A 91 15.41 -23.01 -32.67
N THR A 92 16.56 -23.45 -33.19
CA THR A 92 17.14 -22.98 -34.44
C THR A 92 17.99 -24.06 -35.08
N ASP A 93 18.26 -23.91 -36.38
CA ASP A 93 19.18 -24.74 -37.15
C ASP A 93 20.66 -24.37 -36.95
N LEU A 94 20.93 -23.28 -36.22
CA LEU A 94 22.28 -22.87 -35.83
C LEU A 94 22.73 -23.58 -34.54
N GLU A 95 23.97 -24.07 -34.53
CA GLU A 95 24.59 -24.57 -33.31
C GLU A 95 25.19 -23.40 -32.51
N TYR A 96 24.55 -23.04 -31.41
CA TYR A 96 24.97 -21.91 -30.57
C TYR A 96 25.25 -22.34 -29.13
N VAL A 97 26.12 -21.60 -28.45
CA VAL A 97 26.44 -21.83 -27.03
C VAL A 97 25.31 -21.26 -26.17
N SER A 98 24.83 -22.04 -25.20
CA SER A 98 23.74 -21.64 -24.30
C SER A 98 23.92 -20.21 -23.75
N PRO A 99 22.88 -19.36 -23.77
CA PRO A 99 22.97 -18.01 -23.23
C PRO A 99 23.32 -17.96 -21.75
N ALA A 100 22.97 -18.99 -20.97
CA ALA A 100 23.41 -19.14 -19.59
C ALA A 100 24.95 -19.21 -19.46
N LEU A 101 25.66 -19.63 -20.51
CA LEU A 101 27.12 -19.67 -20.56
C LEU A 101 27.72 -18.42 -21.23
N THR A 102 27.09 -17.89 -22.28
CA THR A 102 27.64 -16.74 -23.01
C THR A 102 27.39 -15.40 -22.32
N MET A 103 26.27 -15.29 -21.60
CA MET A 103 25.82 -14.08 -20.89
C MET A 103 25.16 -14.41 -19.55
N PRO A 104 25.86 -15.10 -18.61
CA PRO A 104 25.27 -15.68 -17.40
C PRO A 104 24.47 -14.69 -16.55
N PHE A 105 24.99 -13.48 -16.34
CA PHE A 105 24.30 -12.47 -15.55
C PHE A 105 23.04 -11.93 -16.24
N ARG A 106 23.08 -11.76 -17.57
CA ARG A 106 21.92 -11.31 -18.33
C ARG A 106 20.86 -12.41 -18.41
N TYR A 107 21.28 -13.66 -18.50
CA TYR A 107 20.39 -14.82 -18.44
C TYR A 107 19.72 -14.96 -17.07
N GLN A 108 20.47 -14.73 -15.98
CA GLN A 108 19.91 -14.72 -14.63
C GLN A 108 18.90 -13.58 -14.45
N ASP A 109 19.25 -12.36 -14.87
CA ASP A 109 18.37 -11.17 -14.84
C ASP A 109 17.06 -11.44 -15.59
N MET A 110 17.12 -12.08 -16.76
CA MET A 110 15.94 -12.53 -17.50
C MET A 110 15.10 -13.54 -16.71
N MET A 111 15.71 -14.55 -16.08
CA MET A 111 14.98 -15.56 -15.30
C MET A 111 14.26 -14.94 -14.08
N GLU A 112 14.92 -13.99 -13.40
CA GLU A 112 14.34 -13.24 -12.27
C GLU A 112 13.16 -12.37 -12.69
N ASN A 113 13.14 -11.93 -13.96
CA ASN A 113 12.08 -11.08 -14.53
C ASN A 113 11.01 -11.85 -15.33
N GLY A 114 10.89 -13.18 -15.13
CA GLY A 114 9.81 -13.98 -15.72
C GLY A 114 10.05 -14.46 -17.17
N GLY A 115 11.30 -14.45 -17.63
CA GLY A 115 11.70 -15.00 -18.94
C GLY A 115 12.01 -13.94 -19.99
N VAL A 116 12.00 -14.33 -21.28
CA VAL A 116 12.37 -13.46 -22.42
C VAL A 116 11.38 -12.30 -22.64
N GLN A 117 10.21 -12.35 -21.99
CA GLN A 117 9.22 -11.28 -22.00
C GLN A 117 9.76 -10.02 -21.30
N GLY A 118 9.24 -8.83 -21.64
CA GLY A 118 9.59 -7.58 -20.93
C GLY A 118 10.97 -6.98 -21.28
N GLY A 119 11.54 -7.30 -22.44
CA GLY A 119 12.74 -6.62 -22.95
C GLY A 119 14.04 -7.40 -22.93
N PHE A 120 13.96 -8.72 -22.81
CA PHE A 120 15.11 -9.64 -22.76
C PHE A 120 15.27 -10.49 -24.03
N ALA A 121 14.66 -10.05 -25.15
CA ALA A 121 14.79 -10.73 -26.44
C ALA A 121 16.25 -10.91 -26.89
N ASP A 122 17.16 -10.03 -26.45
CA ASP A 122 18.59 -10.13 -26.72
C ASP A 122 19.22 -11.43 -26.20
N VAL A 123 18.66 -12.05 -25.15
CA VAL A 123 19.12 -13.34 -24.61
C VAL A 123 18.91 -14.47 -25.60
N ALA A 124 17.78 -14.47 -26.32
CA ALA A 124 17.50 -15.45 -27.36
C ALA A 124 18.23 -15.12 -28.68
N ILE A 125 18.36 -13.83 -29.02
CA ILE A 125 18.89 -13.36 -30.31
C ILE A 125 20.42 -13.45 -30.38
N MET A 126 21.14 -12.95 -29.37
CA MET A 126 22.60 -12.75 -29.47
C MET A 126 23.40 -14.04 -29.64
N PRO A 127 23.08 -15.16 -28.96
CA PRO A 127 23.79 -16.42 -29.18
C PRO A 127 23.67 -16.91 -30.63
N ALA A 128 22.49 -16.80 -31.24
CA ALA A 128 22.26 -17.16 -32.64
C ALA A 128 22.98 -16.22 -33.62
N VAL A 129 23.02 -14.91 -33.32
CA VAL A 129 23.82 -13.94 -34.10
C VAL A 129 25.31 -14.32 -34.10
N LEU A 130 25.84 -14.81 -32.99
CA LEU A 130 27.24 -15.20 -32.87
C LEU A 130 27.57 -16.55 -33.53
N ALA A 131 26.61 -17.47 -33.50
CA ALA A 131 26.71 -18.76 -34.17
C ALA A 131 26.71 -18.63 -35.71
N SER A 132 26.04 -17.61 -36.25
CA SER A 132 26.06 -17.31 -37.67
C SER A 132 27.48 -17.05 -38.20
N GLU A 133 27.80 -17.60 -39.38
CA GLU A 133 29.08 -17.39 -40.05
C GLU A 133 29.18 -16.04 -40.77
N ALA A 134 28.05 -15.36 -41.00
CA ALA A 134 28.03 -14.08 -41.70
C ALA A 134 28.58 -12.92 -40.86
N PRO A 135 29.23 -11.92 -41.50
CA PRO A 135 29.73 -10.73 -40.81
C PRO A 135 28.59 -9.81 -40.34
N PHE A 136 27.43 -9.86 -40.99
CA PHE A 136 26.22 -9.12 -40.65
C PHE A 136 25.03 -10.07 -40.59
N VAL A 137 24.21 -9.91 -39.56
CA VAL A 137 23.04 -10.74 -39.30
C VAL A 137 21.82 -9.85 -39.17
N TRP A 138 20.82 -10.07 -40.03
CA TRP A 138 19.49 -9.49 -39.89
C TRP A 138 18.73 -10.25 -38.82
N VAL A 139 17.88 -9.54 -38.09
CA VAL A 139 16.94 -10.09 -37.12
C VAL A 139 15.59 -9.47 -37.43
N MET A 140 14.58 -10.30 -37.64
CA MET A 140 13.26 -9.85 -38.05
C MET A 140 12.18 -10.63 -37.30
N GLU A 141 11.23 -9.91 -36.72
CA GLU A 141 10.03 -10.49 -36.13
C GLU A 141 9.08 -11.02 -37.21
N TYR A 142 8.39 -12.12 -36.91
CA TYR A 142 7.49 -12.79 -37.83
C TYR A 142 6.27 -11.98 -38.27
N ASP A 143 5.96 -10.89 -37.58
CA ASP A 143 4.89 -9.96 -37.90
C ASP A 143 5.42 -8.66 -38.55
N VAL A 144 6.64 -8.67 -39.08
CA VAL A 144 7.10 -7.64 -40.03
C VAL A 144 6.86 -8.12 -41.46
N ASP A 145 6.18 -7.30 -42.28
CA ASP A 145 6.08 -7.53 -43.72
C ASP A 145 6.49 -6.28 -44.51
N PHE A 146 6.82 -6.45 -45.79
CA PHE A 146 7.25 -5.37 -46.67
C PHE A 146 6.38 -5.33 -47.91
N SER A 147 5.84 -4.15 -48.22
CA SER A 147 4.91 -3.95 -49.32
C SER A 147 5.56 -3.98 -50.71
N GLY A 148 6.88 -4.00 -50.79
CA GLY A 148 7.62 -4.23 -52.02
C GLY A 148 8.16 -5.65 -52.12
N ASP A 149 9.07 -5.83 -53.06
CA ASP A 149 9.89 -7.03 -53.18
C ASP A 149 11.02 -6.97 -52.14
N TRP A 150 11.14 -8.00 -51.29
CA TRP A 150 12.18 -8.04 -50.26
C TRP A 150 13.60 -7.94 -50.84
N SER A 151 13.82 -8.44 -52.06
CA SER A 151 15.13 -8.33 -52.72
C SER A 151 15.54 -6.87 -52.91
N SER A 152 14.58 -5.98 -53.21
CA SER A 152 14.80 -4.54 -53.35
C SER A 152 15.15 -3.87 -52.02
N PHE A 153 14.46 -4.24 -50.94
CA PHE A 153 14.71 -3.71 -49.60
C PHE A 153 16.10 -4.10 -49.10
N PHE A 154 16.41 -5.40 -49.03
CA PHE A 154 17.71 -5.87 -48.55
C PHE A 154 18.86 -5.49 -49.49
N GLY A 155 18.58 -5.40 -50.80
CA GLY A 155 19.53 -4.92 -51.81
C GLY A 155 20.07 -3.52 -51.49
N CYS A 156 19.23 -2.61 -50.97
CA CYS A 156 19.63 -1.26 -50.56
C CYS A 156 20.68 -1.23 -49.43
N PHE A 157 20.81 -2.31 -48.67
CA PHE A 157 21.73 -2.41 -47.54
C PHE A 157 22.92 -3.34 -47.80
N SER A 158 23.01 -3.94 -49.00
CA SER A 158 24.05 -4.92 -49.34
C SER A 158 25.49 -4.38 -49.23
N GLN A 159 25.68 -3.07 -49.38
CA GLN A 159 26.96 -2.37 -49.21
C GLN A 159 27.08 -1.59 -47.89
N ASN A 160 26.00 -1.53 -47.10
CA ASN A 160 25.99 -0.74 -45.88
C ASN A 160 26.91 -1.36 -44.82
N GLN A 161 27.78 -0.54 -44.22
CA GLN A 161 28.81 -0.97 -43.26
C GLN A 161 28.48 -0.64 -41.80
N SER A 162 27.31 -0.06 -41.50
CA SER A 162 26.93 0.26 -40.13
C SER A 162 26.67 -1.01 -39.32
N ASP A 163 27.13 -0.97 -38.07
CA ASP A 163 27.13 -2.11 -37.15
C ASP A 163 25.76 -2.43 -36.59
N PHE A 164 24.95 -1.39 -36.43
CA PHE A 164 23.59 -1.51 -35.94
C PHE A 164 22.66 -0.70 -36.85
N LEU A 165 21.79 -1.41 -37.55
CA LEU A 165 20.70 -0.82 -38.32
C LEU A 165 19.38 -1.15 -37.64
N THR A 166 18.49 -0.17 -37.51
CA THR A 166 17.16 -0.42 -36.95
C THR A 166 16.13 0.60 -37.46
N THR A 167 14.87 0.46 -37.06
CA THR A 167 13.76 1.32 -37.52
C THR A 167 13.70 2.66 -36.79
N MET A 168 14.13 2.77 -35.53
CA MET A 168 14.11 4.05 -34.83
C MET A 168 15.29 4.14 -33.87
N LEU A 169 15.95 5.29 -33.86
CA LEU A 169 17.01 5.64 -32.91
C LEU A 169 16.71 7.01 -32.33
N ARG A 170 16.53 7.08 -31.02
CA ARG A 170 16.22 8.34 -30.32
C ARG A 170 17.18 8.56 -29.17
N PRO A 171 17.87 9.72 -29.13
CA PRO A 171 18.69 10.07 -27.99
C PRO A 171 17.81 10.31 -26.77
N TYR A 172 18.34 10.05 -25.58
CA TYR A 172 17.65 10.18 -24.29
C TYR A 172 16.86 11.49 -24.14
N ASN A 173 17.43 12.61 -24.59
CA ASN A 173 16.83 13.93 -24.50
C ASN A 173 15.64 14.17 -25.46
N GLN A 174 15.30 13.22 -26.32
CA GLN A 174 14.16 13.30 -27.25
C GLN A 174 13.04 12.32 -26.89
N SER A 175 13.19 11.58 -25.79
CA SER A 175 12.24 10.55 -25.40
C SER A 175 12.25 10.35 -23.89
N LEU A 176 12.22 11.45 -23.13
CA LEU A 176 12.38 11.43 -21.66
C LEU A 176 11.27 10.66 -20.94
N ASP A 177 10.13 10.50 -21.62
CA ASP A 177 8.90 9.80 -21.23
C ASP A 177 8.94 8.28 -21.45
N TRP A 178 10.01 7.74 -22.02
CA TRP A 178 10.06 6.31 -22.30
C TRP A 178 10.12 5.48 -21.00
N THR A 179 9.13 4.61 -20.83
CA THR A 179 8.83 3.85 -19.60
C THR A 179 9.97 2.96 -19.08
N HIS A 180 10.96 2.64 -19.92
CA HIS A 180 12.08 1.78 -19.55
C HIS A 180 13.31 2.54 -19.03
N TRP A 181 13.32 3.87 -19.04
CA TRP A 181 14.44 4.66 -18.48
C TRP A 181 14.73 4.42 -17.00
N PRO A 182 13.75 4.26 -16.10
CA PRO A 182 14.01 4.01 -14.68
C PRO A 182 14.86 2.76 -14.43
N ASN A 183 14.71 1.74 -15.28
CA ASN A 183 15.43 0.47 -15.18
C ASN A 183 16.75 0.46 -15.98
N ALA A 184 17.11 1.58 -16.63
CA ALA A 184 18.31 1.68 -17.45
C ALA A 184 19.54 2.03 -16.59
N VAL A 185 20.48 1.08 -16.49
CA VAL A 185 21.74 1.23 -15.77
C VAL A 185 22.89 1.28 -16.77
N CYS A 186 23.79 2.26 -16.61
CA CYS A 186 25.02 2.40 -17.41
C CYS A 186 26.27 2.61 -16.53
N PRO A 187 27.48 2.32 -17.03
CA PRO A 187 28.72 2.50 -16.29
C PRO A 187 28.98 3.95 -15.86
N GLN A 188 29.68 4.11 -14.74
CA GLN A 188 30.11 5.41 -14.24
C GLN A 188 31.00 6.13 -15.27
N GLY A 189 30.63 7.35 -15.64
CA GLY A 189 31.33 8.16 -16.66
C GLY A 189 30.66 8.22 -18.03
N VAL A 190 29.63 7.39 -18.27
CA VAL A 190 28.73 7.55 -19.42
C VAL A 190 27.69 8.62 -19.09
N HIS A 191 27.64 9.68 -19.91
CA HIS A 191 26.69 10.77 -19.70
C HIS A 191 25.31 10.43 -20.29
N ARG A 192 24.21 10.81 -19.63
CA ARG A 192 22.84 10.48 -20.07
C ARG A 192 22.52 10.95 -21.49
N THR A 193 23.12 12.04 -21.95
CA THR A 193 22.96 12.55 -23.33
C THR A 193 23.60 11.66 -24.40
N MET A 194 24.39 10.65 -24.01
CA MET A 194 24.95 9.64 -24.90
C MET A 194 24.13 8.34 -24.93
N LEU A 195 23.01 8.30 -24.19
CA LEU A 195 22.10 7.16 -24.19
C LEU A 195 21.06 7.29 -25.29
N PHE A 196 20.62 6.16 -25.80
CA PHE A 196 19.63 6.06 -26.86
C PHE A 196 18.61 4.98 -26.52
N ARG A 197 17.37 5.16 -26.99
CA ARG A 197 16.42 4.08 -27.18
C ARG A 197 16.29 3.74 -28.65
N SER A 198 15.82 2.53 -28.93
CA SER A 198 15.54 2.04 -30.27
C SER A 198 14.17 1.36 -30.32
N PHE A 199 13.71 1.01 -31.51
CA PHE A 199 12.60 0.08 -31.72
C PHE A 199 13.02 -0.94 -32.78
N ASN A 200 13.03 -2.22 -32.43
CA ASN A 200 13.80 -3.24 -33.17
C ASN A 200 12.98 -4.39 -33.81
N PRO A 201 11.81 -4.16 -34.45
CA PRO A 201 11.05 -5.25 -35.08
C PRO A 201 11.79 -5.84 -36.29
N ILE A 202 12.62 -5.03 -36.96
CA ILE A 202 13.62 -5.47 -37.93
C ILE A 202 14.92 -4.70 -37.69
N MET A 203 16.02 -5.41 -37.51
CA MET A 203 17.34 -4.83 -37.27
C MET A 203 18.46 -5.63 -37.94
N ARG A 204 19.62 -5.01 -38.11
CA ARG A 204 20.85 -5.69 -38.57
C ARG A 204 21.98 -5.42 -37.59
N ILE A 205 22.65 -6.48 -37.16
CA ILE A 205 23.75 -6.43 -36.20
C ILE A 205 25.01 -6.98 -36.85
N SER A 206 26.14 -6.30 -36.71
CA SER A 206 27.44 -6.85 -37.10
C SER A 206 27.98 -7.82 -36.04
N LYS A 207 28.68 -8.86 -36.48
CA LYS A 207 29.27 -9.85 -35.57
C LYS A 207 30.27 -9.21 -34.60
N ARG A 208 30.99 -8.17 -35.05
CA ARG A 208 31.91 -7.41 -34.18
C ARG A 208 31.19 -6.62 -33.08
N PHE A 209 30.00 -6.07 -33.38
CA PHE A 209 29.20 -5.37 -32.37
C PHE A 209 28.56 -6.36 -31.40
N ALA A 210 28.00 -7.47 -31.87
CA ALA A 210 27.46 -8.53 -31.02
C ALA A 210 28.48 -9.05 -29.98
N MET A 211 29.74 -9.25 -30.39
CA MET A 211 30.82 -9.65 -29.48
C MET A 211 31.11 -8.60 -28.41
N ALA A 212 31.11 -7.31 -28.77
CA ALA A 212 31.34 -6.22 -27.82
C ALA A 212 30.14 -5.98 -26.89
N TYR A 213 28.92 -6.19 -27.40
CA TYR A 213 27.70 -6.16 -26.62
C TYR A 213 27.73 -7.22 -25.52
N LEU A 214 28.10 -8.47 -25.84
CA LEU A 214 28.28 -9.51 -24.82
C LEU A 214 29.32 -9.13 -23.78
N GLU A 215 30.47 -8.60 -24.20
CA GLU A 215 31.52 -8.20 -23.27
C GLU A 215 31.05 -7.09 -22.32
N ALA A 216 30.29 -6.11 -22.83
CA ALA A 216 29.71 -5.04 -22.03
C ALA A 216 28.77 -5.56 -20.93
N LEU A 217 28.00 -6.62 -21.24
CA LEU A 217 27.06 -7.23 -20.28
C LEU A 217 27.73 -8.13 -19.25
N ARG A 218 29.01 -8.49 -19.39
CA ARG A 218 29.71 -9.36 -18.42
C ARG A 218 29.94 -8.73 -17.05
N THR A 219 30.01 -7.41 -16.96
CA THR A 219 30.42 -6.71 -15.74
C THR A 219 29.23 -6.22 -14.89
N GLN A 220 27.99 -6.55 -15.27
CA GLN A 220 26.74 -6.04 -14.68
C GLN A 220 26.58 -4.51 -14.66
N ARG A 221 27.48 -3.76 -15.31
CA ARG A 221 27.44 -2.29 -15.36
C ARG A 221 26.44 -1.73 -16.36
N TRP A 222 25.98 -2.56 -17.29
CA TRP A 222 24.90 -2.30 -18.22
C TRP A 222 23.72 -3.20 -17.85
N LYS A 223 22.56 -2.63 -17.52
CA LYS A 223 21.29 -3.35 -17.24
C LYS A 223 20.08 -2.59 -17.77
N GLY A 224 18.98 -3.28 -18.06
CA GLY A 224 17.72 -2.68 -18.50
C GLY A 224 17.13 -3.33 -19.75
N HIS A 225 16.22 -2.62 -20.42
CA HIS A 225 15.55 -3.10 -21.64
C HIS A 225 16.54 -3.18 -22.82
N TYR A 226 16.49 -4.24 -23.65
CA TYR A 226 17.46 -4.41 -24.73
C TYR A 226 17.41 -3.30 -25.80
N GLU A 227 16.24 -2.67 -25.97
CA GLU A 227 16.08 -1.51 -26.84
C GLU A 227 16.77 -0.24 -26.33
N PHE A 228 17.20 -0.23 -25.06
CA PHE A 228 18.15 0.75 -24.53
C PHE A 228 19.59 0.25 -24.67
N LEU A 229 19.83 -1.00 -24.28
CA LEU A 229 21.17 -1.58 -24.22
C LEU A 229 21.85 -1.55 -25.59
N LEU A 230 21.19 -2.03 -26.64
CA LEU A 230 21.76 -2.10 -27.99
C LEU A 230 22.22 -0.73 -28.51
N PRO A 231 21.35 0.27 -28.65
CA PRO A 231 21.76 1.55 -29.22
C PRO A 231 22.69 2.32 -28.26
N SER A 232 22.54 2.19 -26.94
CA SER A 232 23.41 2.90 -25.99
C SER A 232 24.83 2.33 -25.96
N ILE A 233 24.98 0.99 -25.97
CA ILE A 233 26.31 0.37 -26.02
C ILE A 233 26.98 0.64 -27.37
N ALA A 234 26.22 0.62 -28.48
CA ALA A 234 26.76 1.00 -29.78
C ALA A 234 27.20 2.48 -29.83
N ALA A 235 26.37 3.41 -29.32
CA ALA A 235 26.69 4.84 -29.28
C ALA A 235 27.94 5.16 -28.46
N ASN A 236 28.17 4.41 -27.38
CA ASN A 236 29.30 4.60 -26.48
C ASN A 236 30.53 3.76 -26.88
N GLY A 237 30.43 2.98 -27.96
CA GLY A 237 31.51 2.21 -28.55
C GLY A 237 31.98 2.75 -29.91
N PRO A 238 33.00 2.14 -30.53
CA PRO A 238 33.46 2.50 -31.88
C PRO A 238 32.57 1.89 -32.99
N PHE A 239 31.25 1.96 -32.85
CA PHE A 239 30.28 1.30 -33.73
C PHE A 239 29.42 2.32 -34.49
N GLY A 240 29.14 2.02 -35.76
CA GLY A 240 28.24 2.82 -36.58
C GLY A 240 26.79 2.43 -36.35
N MET A 241 25.91 3.41 -36.17
CA MET A 241 24.46 3.20 -36.09
C MET A 241 23.73 4.06 -37.10
N GLU A 242 22.74 3.48 -37.78
CA GLU A 242 21.89 4.20 -38.71
C GLU A 242 20.45 3.70 -38.64
N GLU A 243 19.51 4.59 -38.96
CA GLU A 243 18.13 4.18 -39.22
C GLU A 243 17.98 3.64 -40.65
N LEU A 244 17.09 2.66 -40.82
CA LEU A 244 16.80 2.02 -42.09
C LEU A 244 16.20 3.01 -43.11
N GLY A 245 15.27 3.87 -42.69
CA GLY A 245 14.59 4.79 -43.62
C GLY A 245 13.57 5.79 -43.06
N GLY A 246 13.59 6.06 -41.76
CA GLY A 246 12.65 6.97 -41.09
C GLY A 246 13.05 8.45 -41.18
N ASN A 247 12.42 9.29 -40.36
CA ASN A 247 12.70 10.74 -40.33
C ASN A 247 13.80 11.14 -39.32
N GLY A 248 14.35 10.18 -38.56
CA GLY A 248 15.27 10.44 -37.46
C GLY A 248 16.60 11.05 -37.89
N ARG A 249 17.34 11.57 -36.89
CA ARG A 249 18.61 12.26 -37.11
C ARG A 249 19.72 11.35 -37.61
N LEU A 250 19.66 10.06 -37.29
CA LEU A 250 20.61 9.03 -37.71
C LEU A 250 20.19 8.30 -38.99
N CYS A 251 19.12 8.74 -39.67
CA CYS A 251 18.78 8.25 -40.99
C CYS A 251 19.59 9.00 -42.07
N PRO A 252 20.35 8.30 -42.94
CA PRO A 252 21.01 8.91 -44.08
C PRO A 252 20.04 9.68 -44.97
N ARG A 253 20.46 10.84 -45.49
CA ARG A 253 19.59 11.78 -46.24
C ARG A 253 18.92 11.12 -47.43
N ASP A 254 19.61 10.20 -48.10
CA ASP A 254 19.13 9.46 -49.26
C ASP A 254 18.15 8.34 -48.90
N ARG A 255 17.98 7.99 -47.62
CA ARG A 255 17.02 6.99 -47.15
C ARG A 255 15.85 7.55 -46.34
N LYS A 256 15.88 8.84 -45.97
CA LYS A 256 14.81 9.47 -45.18
C LYS A 256 13.44 9.33 -45.83
N GLY A 257 12.49 8.78 -45.06
CA GLY A 257 11.09 8.55 -45.48
C GLY A 257 10.90 7.49 -46.56
N LYS A 258 11.87 6.61 -46.82
CA LYS A 258 11.78 5.64 -47.94
C LYS A 258 11.05 4.34 -47.62
N PHE A 259 11.23 3.82 -46.42
CA PHE A 259 10.79 2.46 -46.08
C PHE A 259 9.70 2.42 -45.01
N TYR A 260 9.48 3.52 -44.29
CA TYR A 260 8.44 3.67 -43.28
C TYR A 260 8.30 5.14 -42.88
N THR A 261 7.15 5.52 -42.35
CA THR A 261 6.86 6.89 -41.88
C THR A 261 6.82 6.90 -40.36
N ALA A 262 7.74 7.61 -39.70
CA ALA A 262 7.64 7.87 -38.27
C ALA A 262 6.87 9.19 -38.04
N SER A 263 5.79 9.20 -37.24
CA SER A 263 5.14 10.44 -36.77
C SER A 263 5.63 10.79 -35.36
N ASP A 264 5.86 12.09 -35.12
CA ASP A 264 6.24 12.62 -33.80
C ASP A 264 4.98 12.93 -32.93
N ARG A 265 3.79 12.61 -33.44
CA ARG A 265 2.48 12.84 -32.81
C ARG A 265 1.51 11.75 -33.22
N GLN A 266 1.07 10.91 -32.27
CA GLN A 266 -0.26 10.28 -32.27
C GLN A 266 -0.57 9.58 -30.94
N ASP A 267 -1.77 9.87 -30.43
CA ASP A 267 -2.19 9.76 -29.03
C ASP A 267 -2.71 8.39 -28.56
N LEU A 268 -2.62 7.29 -29.32
CA LEU A 268 -3.22 6.01 -28.88
C LEU A 268 -2.43 4.74 -29.26
N THR A 269 -1.22 4.88 -29.77
CA THR A 269 -0.31 3.76 -30.02
C THR A 269 1.07 4.26 -29.62
N GLY A 270 1.68 3.67 -28.57
CA GLY A 270 2.81 4.25 -27.82
C GLY A 270 3.85 5.04 -28.64
N PRO A 271 4.46 6.09 -28.05
CA PRO A 271 5.21 7.09 -28.79
C PRO A 271 6.28 6.44 -29.68
N GLU A 272 6.29 6.83 -30.95
CA GLU A 272 7.39 6.63 -31.91
C GLU A 272 7.64 5.20 -32.43
N THR A 273 6.61 4.35 -32.47
CA THR A 273 6.61 3.09 -33.23
C THR A 273 6.00 3.33 -34.62
N PHE A 274 6.51 2.71 -35.70
CA PHE A 274 5.94 2.84 -37.06
C PHE A 274 4.60 2.06 -37.17
N VAL A 275 3.61 2.45 -36.37
CA VAL A 275 2.33 1.78 -36.27
C VAL A 275 1.42 2.29 -37.39
N TRP A 276 1.72 1.92 -38.62
CA TRP A 276 0.68 1.90 -39.64
C TRP A 276 -0.02 0.54 -39.53
N ARG A 277 -1.12 0.48 -38.74
CA ARG A 277 -2.02 -0.69 -38.62
C ARG A 277 -3.16 -0.60 -39.65
N PRO A 278 -3.07 -1.26 -40.80
CA PRO A 278 -4.23 -1.53 -41.65
C PRO A 278 -4.96 -2.79 -41.19
N ILE A 279 -6.28 -2.77 -41.31
CA ILE A 279 -7.17 -3.94 -41.22
C ILE A 279 -6.66 -5.04 -42.14
N ARG A 280 -6.17 -6.16 -41.62
CA ARG A 280 -5.86 -7.32 -42.46
C ARG A 280 -6.15 -8.63 -41.77
N ASP A 281 -7.03 -9.41 -42.39
CA ASP A 281 -7.32 -10.81 -42.06
C ASP A 281 -6.21 -11.73 -42.61
N GLY A 282 -4.93 -11.48 -42.30
CA GLY A 282 -3.81 -12.29 -42.79
C GLY A 282 -2.51 -11.53 -43.04
N TYR A 283 -1.52 -12.26 -43.58
CA TYR A 283 -0.21 -11.72 -43.95
C TYR A 283 -0.28 -10.89 -45.24
N TYR A 284 0.68 -9.98 -45.49
CA TYR A 284 0.66 -9.11 -46.67
C TYR A 284 0.52 -9.90 -47.97
N HIS A 285 1.38 -10.89 -48.17
CA HIS A 285 1.47 -11.59 -49.45
C HIS A 285 0.20 -12.36 -49.83
N GLU A 286 -0.71 -12.56 -48.86
CA GLU A 286 -2.03 -13.13 -49.11
C GLU A 286 -3.01 -12.10 -49.69
N THR A 287 -2.79 -10.80 -49.44
CA THR A 287 -3.63 -9.68 -49.90
C THR A 287 -2.84 -8.43 -50.35
N PRO A 288 -2.05 -8.50 -51.45
CA PRO A 288 -1.14 -7.42 -51.86
C PRO A 288 -1.80 -6.06 -52.15
N ASP A 289 -3.06 -6.09 -52.58
CA ASP A 289 -3.78 -4.90 -53.06
C ASP A 289 -4.30 -4.00 -51.93
N ARG A 290 -4.18 -4.42 -50.66
CA ARG A 290 -4.75 -3.71 -49.49
C ARG A 290 -3.79 -2.70 -48.83
N PHE A 291 -2.81 -2.16 -49.56
CA PHE A 291 -1.74 -1.30 -49.02
C PHE A 291 -1.97 0.15 -49.40
N SER A 292 -1.86 1.07 -48.42
CA SER A 292 -1.88 2.49 -48.71
C SER A 292 -0.62 2.94 -49.44
N GLU A 293 0.52 2.31 -49.12
CA GLU A 293 1.83 2.74 -49.58
C GLU A 293 2.64 1.54 -50.06
N LYS A 294 3.21 1.67 -51.25
CA LYS A 294 4.08 0.67 -51.86
C LYS A 294 5.51 0.84 -51.36
N ASN A 295 6.28 -0.25 -51.34
CA ASN A 295 7.67 -0.28 -50.87
C ASN A 295 7.87 0.23 -49.43
N HIS A 296 6.93 -0.05 -48.54
CA HIS A 296 6.98 0.30 -47.12
C HIS A 296 6.97 -0.96 -46.25
N LEU A 297 7.71 -0.95 -45.14
CA LEU A 297 7.60 -1.96 -44.08
C LEU A 297 6.22 -1.83 -43.42
N TYR A 298 5.74 -2.87 -42.74
CA TYR A 298 4.49 -2.90 -41.97
C TYR A 298 4.66 -3.81 -40.74
N HIS A 299 4.22 -3.33 -39.57
CA HIS A 299 4.29 -4.06 -38.31
C HIS A 299 3.18 -3.59 -37.34
N PRO A 300 2.49 -4.50 -36.62
CA PRO A 300 2.52 -5.95 -36.77
C PRO A 300 1.57 -6.44 -37.89
N CYS A 301 2.01 -7.41 -38.70
CA CYS A 301 1.26 -8.10 -39.74
C CYS A 301 0.95 -9.55 -39.29
N LYS A 302 -0.18 -9.76 -38.60
CA LYS A 302 -0.66 -11.10 -38.21
C LYS A 302 -2.18 -11.16 -38.12
N SER A 303 -2.75 -12.34 -38.37
CA SER A 303 -4.19 -12.60 -38.33
C SER A 303 -4.76 -12.43 -36.91
N GLY A 304 -5.99 -11.91 -36.81
CA GLY A 304 -6.68 -11.75 -35.52
C GLY A 304 -6.26 -10.51 -34.72
N VAL A 305 -5.51 -9.59 -35.33
CA VAL A 305 -5.24 -8.26 -34.76
C VAL A 305 -6.37 -7.32 -35.17
N PRO A 306 -7.18 -6.79 -34.22
CA PRO A 306 -8.32 -5.93 -34.55
C PRO A 306 -7.91 -4.63 -35.26
N ASP A 307 -8.81 -4.14 -36.10
CA ASP A 307 -8.77 -2.84 -36.77
C ASP A 307 -8.69 -1.65 -35.79
N TRP A 308 -7.92 -0.61 -36.16
CA TRP A 308 -7.85 0.66 -35.44
C TRP A 308 -8.54 1.84 -36.17
N ARG A 309 -9.11 1.62 -37.38
CA ARG A 309 -9.60 2.67 -38.30
C ARG A 309 -11.03 2.50 -38.86
N SER A 310 -11.82 1.47 -38.54
CA SER A 310 -13.26 1.42 -38.82
C SER A 310 -14.07 1.15 -37.54
N PRO A 311 -14.86 2.13 -37.07
CA PRO A 311 -15.55 2.09 -35.79
C PRO A 311 -16.82 1.22 -35.84
N SER A 312 -16.82 -0.02 -36.34
CA SER A 312 -18.02 -0.84 -36.26
C SER A 312 -17.75 -2.34 -36.28
N GLN A 313 -17.98 -2.95 -35.11
CA GLN A 313 -18.41 -4.34 -34.91
C GLN A 313 -17.34 -5.45 -34.94
N LEU A 314 -16.52 -5.49 -33.89
CA LEU A 314 -16.25 -6.66 -33.05
C LEU A 314 -15.57 -6.13 -31.77
N GLU A 315 -16.33 -6.18 -30.67
CA GLU A 315 -15.91 -5.98 -29.28
C GLU A 315 -14.73 -5.03 -29.04
N ARG A 316 -15.02 -3.77 -29.41
CA ARG A 316 -14.58 -2.60 -28.65
C ARG A 316 -14.58 -2.97 -27.15
N PRO A 317 -13.59 -2.61 -26.31
CA PRO A 317 -13.99 -2.12 -25.00
C PRO A 317 -15.06 -1.08 -25.31
N SER A 318 -16.30 -1.41 -24.96
CA SER A 318 -17.48 -0.64 -25.29
C SER A 318 -17.24 0.77 -24.79
N LYS A 319 -16.82 1.66 -25.71
CA LYS A 319 -16.19 2.94 -25.41
C LYS A 319 -14.79 2.70 -24.73
N LEU A 320 -13.71 3.32 -25.25
CA LEU A 320 -12.81 4.03 -24.33
C LEU A 320 -13.80 4.83 -23.55
N ASP A 321 -14.04 4.42 -22.32
CA ASP A 321 -15.35 4.56 -21.77
C ASP A 321 -15.83 6.01 -22.06
N SER A 322 -17.09 6.23 -22.46
CA SER A 322 -17.57 7.61 -22.34
C SER A 322 -17.48 8.03 -20.86
N SER A 323 -17.11 7.08 -19.98
CA SER A 323 -16.46 7.16 -18.69
C SER A 323 -14.99 6.61 -18.53
N GLN A 324 -14.05 6.67 -19.50
CA GLN A 324 -12.85 7.45 -19.16
C GLN A 324 -13.48 8.80 -19.26
N GLU A 325 -14.05 9.22 -18.14
CA GLU A 325 -14.77 10.46 -18.06
C GLU A 325 -13.82 11.43 -18.71
N LYS A 326 -14.24 11.97 -19.87
CA LYS A 326 -13.48 13.01 -20.54
C LYS A 326 -13.24 13.97 -19.39
N LEU A 327 -11.99 14.00 -18.88
CA LEU A 327 -11.76 14.42 -17.49
C LEU A 327 -12.56 15.66 -17.29
N SER A 328 -13.52 15.61 -16.40
CA SER A 328 -14.40 16.73 -16.25
C SER A 328 -13.53 17.87 -15.72
N LEU A 329 -13.70 19.07 -16.27
CA LEU A 329 -12.79 20.18 -16.02
C LEU A 329 -13.48 21.34 -15.30
N SER A 330 -12.97 21.68 -14.11
CA SER A 330 -13.31 22.95 -13.46
C SER A 330 -12.19 23.95 -13.71
N VAL A 331 -12.55 25.18 -14.01
CA VAL A 331 -11.68 26.34 -13.78
C VAL A 331 -12.20 27.05 -12.55
N VAL A 332 -11.34 27.28 -11.56
CA VAL A 332 -11.67 28.09 -10.38
C VAL A 332 -10.89 29.39 -10.42
N MET A 333 -11.59 30.50 -10.22
CA MET A 333 -11.01 31.84 -10.24
C MET A 333 -11.41 32.63 -9.01
N ALA A 334 -10.44 33.16 -8.28
CA ALA A 334 -10.67 34.11 -7.20
C ALA A 334 -10.54 35.54 -7.73
N THR A 335 -11.56 36.37 -7.52
CA THR A 335 -11.53 37.79 -7.92
C THR A 335 -11.59 38.73 -6.73
N PHE A 336 -10.90 39.85 -6.85
CA PHE A 336 -11.00 41.00 -5.95
C PHE A 336 -10.48 42.25 -6.68
N ASN A 337 -11.37 43.19 -6.98
CA ASN A 337 -11.07 44.42 -7.72
C ASN A 337 -10.26 44.16 -9.01
N GLY A 338 -10.79 43.29 -9.87
CA GLY A 338 -10.14 42.81 -11.09
C GLY A 338 -10.51 43.57 -12.37
N GLU A 339 -11.28 44.67 -12.29
CA GLU A 339 -11.87 45.36 -13.46
C GLU A 339 -10.85 45.65 -14.57
N ALA A 340 -9.62 46.01 -14.21
CA ALA A 340 -8.57 46.38 -15.16
C ALA A 340 -8.10 45.25 -16.09
N TYR A 341 -8.03 44.01 -15.59
CA TYR A 341 -7.37 42.90 -16.30
C TYR A 341 -8.29 41.70 -16.57
N LEU A 342 -9.35 41.56 -15.77
CA LEU A 342 -10.30 40.45 -15.89
C LEU A 342 -10.88 40.27 -17.30
N PRO A 343 -11.22 41.33 -18.08
CA PRO A 343 -11.71 41.14 -19.44
C PRO A 343 -10.74 40.35 -20.34
N GLN A 344 -9.43 40.61 -20.25
CA GLN A 344 -8.43 39.91 -21.07
C GLN A 344 -8.30 38.44 -20.66
N GLN A 345 -8.34 38.17 -19.36
CA GLN A 345 -8.27 36.81 -18.86
C GLN A 345 -9.50 36.00 -19.25
N LEU A 346 -10.70 36.55 -19.11
CA LEU A 346 -11.95 35.91 -19.52
C LEU A 346 -12.00 35.65 -21.04
N GLU A 347 -11.49 36.58 -21.85
CA GLU A 347 -11.35 36.37 -23.30
C GLU A 347 -10.40 35.21 -23.62
N SER A 348 -9.30 35.07 -22.87
CA SER A 348 -8.37 33.95 -23.03
C SER A 348 -8.99 32.58 -22.72
N LEU A 349 -9.97 32.53 -21.81
CA LEU A 349 -10.76 31.33 -21.54
C LEU A 349 -11.72 31.00 -22.69
N MET A 350 -12.30 32.00 -23.36
CA MET A 350 -13.13 31.78 -24.56
C MET A 350 -12.34 31.24 -25.75
N ARG A 351 -11.06 31.59 -25.86
CA ARG A 351 -10.18 31.12 -26.95
C ARG A 351 -9.60 29.73 -26.73
N GLN A 352 -9.85 29.11 -25.58
CA GLN A 352 -9.34 27.76 -25.32
C GLN A 352 -9.87 26.78 -26.38
N THR A 353 -8.95 26.06 -26.99
CA THR A 353 -9.18 24.98 -27.96
C THR A 353 -10.10 23.88 -27.40
N ARG A 354 -10.02 23.65 -26.08
CA ARG A 354 -11.01 22.92 -25.30
C ARG A 354 -11.54 23.81 -24.19
N HIS A 355 -12.86 23.97 -24.16
CA HIS A 355 -13.54 24.70 -23.09
C HIS A 355 -13.58 23.89 -21.78
N PRO A 356 -13.60 24.57 -20.62
CA PRO A 356 -13.88 23.92 -19.35
C PRO A 356 -15.36 23.49 -19.27
N ASP A 357 -15.65 22.50 -18.44
CA ASP A 357 -17.02 22.04 -18.20
C ASP A 357 -17.74 22.94 -17.19
N GLU A 358 -16.99 23.63 -16.33
CA GLU A 358 -17.48 24.73 -15.50
C GLU A 358 -16.38 25.79 -15.21
N LEU A 359 -16.80 27.04 -15.06
CA LEU A 359 -16.01 28.11 -14.47
C LEU A 359 -16.71 28.58 -13.19
N ILE A 360 -16.04 28.45 -12.04
CA ILE A 360 -16.54 28.97 -10.76
C ILE A 360 -15.68 30.17 -10.36
N ILE A 361 -16.31 31.34 -10.29
CA ILE A 361 -15.66 32.59 -9.92
C ILE A 361 -16.14 32.99 -8.53
N GLY A 362 -15.21 33.10 -7.59
CA GLY A 362 -15.48 33.59 -6.24
C GLY A 362 -15.05 35.03 -6.13
N ASP A 363 -16.01 35.95 -6.08
CA ASP A 363 -15.70 37.35 -5.83
C ASP A 363 -15.55 37.61 -4.33
N ASP A 364 -14.44 38.21 -3.93
CA ASP A 364 -14.07 38.46 -2.55
C ASP A 364 -14.49 39.86 -2.07
N ALA A 365 -15.74 40.23 -2.35
CA ALA A 365 -16.33 41.54 -2.04
C ALA A 365 -15.66 42.70 -2.80
N SER A 366 -15.57 42.59 -4.12
CA SER A 366 -15.11 43.67 -5.00
C SER A 366 -15.99 44.91 -4.91
N THR A 367 -15.37 46.07 -5.09
CA THR A 367 -16.01 47.40 -5.02
C THR A 367 -16.00 48.15 -6.36
N ASP A 368 -15.37 47.56 -7.38
CA ASP A 368 -15.27 48.07 -8.75
C ASP A 368 -16.22 47.32 -9.69
N GLY A 369 -16.09 47.51 -11.01
CA GLY A 369 -16.95 46.86 -12.02
C GLY A 369 -16.75 45.34 -12.20
N THR A 370 -15.99 44.67 -11.33
CA THR A 370 -15.63 43.24 -11.45
C THR A 370 -16.86 42.35 -11.58
N CYS A 371 -17.85 42.50 -10.70
CA CYS A 371 -19.04 41.66 -10.69
C CYS A 371 -19.89 41.85 -11.96
N GLU A 372 -20.02 43.08 -12.45
CA GLU A 372 -20.72 43.40 -13.70
C GLU A 372 -20.05 42.72 -14.90
N ILE A 373 -18.72 42.80 -14.99
CA ILE A 373 -17.92 42.13 -16.04
C ILE A 373 -18.17 40.62 -16.03
N ILE A 374 -18.17 39.99 -14.85
CA ILE A 374 -18.38 38.54 -14.71
C ILE A 374 -19.80 38.16 -15.15
N ARG A 375 -20.83 38.92 -14.73
CA ARG A 375 -22.22 38.65 -15.13
C ARG A 375 -22.41 38.79 -16.64
N ASP A 376 -21.80 39.82 -17.25
CA ASP A 376 -21.82 40.01 -18.70
C ASP A 376 -21.07 38.93 -19.47
N PHE A 377 -20.00 38.39 -18.89
CA PHE A 377 -19.27 37.25 -19.44
C PHE A 377 -20.07 35.96 -19.35
N ALA A 378 -20.71 35.68 -18.21
CA ALA A 378 -21.54 34.50 -17.99
C ALA A 378 -22.66 34.37 -19.03
N ASN A 379 -23.20 35.50 -19.51
CA ASN A 379 -24.21 35.53 -20.57
C ASN A 379 -23.68 35.18 -21.97
N ARG A 380 -22.36 35.28 -22.21
CA ARG A 380 -21.72 35.11 -23.52
C ARG A 380 -20.82 33.88 -23.62
N ALA A 381 -20.41 33.31 -22.47
CA ALA A 381 -19.50 32.19 -22.42
C ALA A 381 -20.11 30.93 -23.07
N PRO A 382 -19.32 30.13 -23.81
CA PRO A 382 -19.79 28.88 -24.41
C PRO A 382 -19.88 27.72 -23.40
N PHE A 383 -19.66 27.97 -22.11
CA PHE A 383 -19.65 27.00 -21.02
C PHE A 383 -20.28 27.60 -19.75
N PRO A 384 -20.73 26.78 -18.78
CA PRO A 384 -21.35 27.26 -17.54
C PRO A 384 -20.41 28.13 -16.70
N VAL A 385 -20.91 29.27 -16.24
CA VAL A 385 -20.20 30.19 -15.34
C VAL A 385 -21.03 30.41 -14.08
N THR A 386 -20.44 30.18 -12.91
CA THR A 386 -21.06 30.42 -11.60
C THR A 386 -20.30 31.52 -10.88
N LEU A 387 -21.00 32.60 -10.52
CA LEU A 387 -20.46 33.66 -9.67
C LEU A 387 -20.91 33.45 -8.21
N VAL A 388 -19.93 33.39 -7.31
CA VAL A 388 -20.13 33.36 -5.85
C VAL A 388 -19.72 34.72 -5.29
N GLU A 389 -20.71 35.59 -5.10
CA GLU A 389 -20.50 36.94 -4.54
C GLU A 389 -20.45 36.88 -3.01
N ARG A 390 -19.43 37.50 -2.42
CA ARG A 390 -19.28 37.57 -0.97
C ARG A 390 -19.60 38.97 -0.45
N LYS A 391 -20.14 38.99 0.77
CA LYS A 391 -20.42 40.24 1.50
C LYS A 391 -19.21 40.73 2.29
N GLU A 392 -18.31 39.82 2.64
CA GLU A 392 -17.12 40.08 3.45
C GLU A 392 -15.92 39.39 2.81
N ARG A 393 -14.74 39.98 3.01
CA ARG A 393 -13.48 39.47 2.46
C ARG A 393 -13.00 38.26 3.24
N LEU A 394 -12.77 37.15 2.55
CA LEU A 394 -12.12 35.95 3.06
C LEU A 394 -10.61 35.97 2.80
N GLY A 395 -10.15 36.75 1.82
CA GLY A 395 -8.79 36.68 1.30
C GLY A 395 -8.61 35.56 0.27
N PHE A 396 -7.60 35.71 -0.60
CA PHE A 396 -7.44 34.86 -1.79
C PHE A 396 -7.33 33.36 -1.47
N ALA A 397 -6.57 32.99 -0.44
CA ALA A 397 -6.33 31.58 -0.09
C ALA A 397 -7.63 30.89 0.33
N GLN A 398 -8.39 31.51 1.24
CA GLN A 398 -9.65 30.95 1.72
C GLN A 398 -10.74 30.99 0.66
N ASN A 399 -10.72 32.01 -0.22
CA ASN A 399 -11.58 32.09 -1.39
C ASN A 399 -11.32 30.90 -2.34
N PHE A 400 -10.05 30.63 -2.72
CA PHE A 400 -9.70 29.45 -3.53
C PHE A 400 -10.12 28.15 -2.86
N ILE A 401 -9.86 27.96 -1.55
CA ILE A 401 -10.26 26.74 -0.84
C ILE A 401 -11.79 26.56 -0.85
N ASP A 402 -12.57 27.63 -0.68
CA ASP A 402 -14.04 27.57 -0.82
C ASP A 402 -14.46 27.18 -2.25
N LEU A 403 -13.79 27.72 -3.28
CA LEU A 403 -14.06 27.34 -4.67
C LEU A 403 -13.69 25.88 -4.97
N LEU A 404 -12.57 25.38 -4.45
CA LEU A 404 -12.17 23.98 -4.59
C LEU A 404 -13.16 23.03 -3.91
N LYS A 405 -13.69 23.40 -2.74
CA LYS A 405 -14.77 22.64 -2.08
C LYS A 405 -16.04 22.59 -2.91
N ARG A 406 -16.33 23.62 -3.70
CA ARG A 406 -17.50 23.71 -4.60
C ARG A 406 -17.31 22.99 -5.93
N SER A 407 -16.08 22.93 -6.42
CA SER A 407 -15.74 22.23 -7.66
C SER A 407 -15.96 20.72 -7.53
N LYS A 408 -16.52 20.11 -8.58
CA LYS A 408 -16.91 18.69 -8.56
C LYS A 408 -16.19 17.85 -9.60
N GLN A 409 -15.43 18.51 -10.48
CA GLN A 409 -14.88 17.87 -11.65
C GLN A 409 -13.50 17.24 -11.36
N ASP A 410 -13.07 16.34 -12.22
CA ASP A 410 -11.91 15.48 -12.02
C ASP A 410 -10.58 16.24 -11.99
N LEU A 411 -10.47 17.27 -12.84
CA LEU A 411 -9.27 18.08 -13.00
C LEU A 411 -9.63 19.56 -12.85
N ILE A 412 -8.98 20.22 -11.90
CA ILE A 412 -9.30 21.58 -11.49
C ILE A 412 -8.12 22.49 -11.80
N PHE A 413 -8.33 23.50 -12.64
CA PHE A 413 -7.34 24.50 -13.01
C PHE A 413 -7.46 25.72 -12.10
N PHE A 414 -6.32 26.21 -11.60
CA PHE A 414 -6.28 27.47 -10.86
C PHE A 414 -6.09 28.63 -11.84
N CYS A 415 -6.91 29.66 -11.66
CA CYS A 415 -6.98 30.78 -12.57
C CYS A 415 -6.96 32.08 -11.78
N ASP A 416 -5.91 32.88 -11.97
CA ASP A 416 -5.87 34.24 -11.43
C ASP A 416 -6.58 35.21 -12.40
N GLN A 417 -7.07 36.33 -11.88
CA GLN A 417 -7.90 37.30 -12.62
C GLN A 417 -7.11 38.19 -13.60
N ASP A 418 -5.79 38.28 -13.43
CA ASP A 418 -4.87 39.25 -14.02
C ASP A 418 -3.87 38.68 -15.03
N ASP A 419 -3.90 37.35 -15.23
CA ASP A 419 -3.06 36.63 -16.18
C ASP A 419 -3.69 36.54 -17.60
N VAL A 420 -2.98 35.89 -18.53
CA VAL A 420 -3.52 35.53 -19.87
C VAL A 420 -3.13 34.10 -20.23
N TRP A 421 -4.12 33.24 -20.50
CA TRP A 421 -3.85 31.85 -20.90
C TRP A 421 -3.53 31.73 -22.39
N HIS A 422 -2.60 30.82 -22.73
CA HIS A 422 -2.42 30.39 -24.11
C HIS A 422 -3.58 29.48 -24.55
N ASP A 423 -3.99 29.59 -25.81
CA ASP A 423 -5.19 28.93 -26.37
C ASP A 423 -5.22 27.39 -26.25
N GLN A 424 -4.06 26.76 -26.04
CA GLN A 424 -3.90 25.30 -25.93
C GLN A 424 -3.70 24.79 -24.50
N LYS A 425 -3.77 25.66 -23.48
CA LYS A 425 -3.45 25.30 -22.09
C LYS A 425 -4.31 24.12 -21.61
N ILE A 426 -5.63 24.25 -21.69
CA ILE A 426 -6.55 23.23 -21.18
C ILE A 426 -6.32 21.90 -21.89
N ASP A 427 -6.19 21.91 -23.23
CA ASP A 427 -5.96 20.70 -24.01
C ASP A 427 -4.65 19.99 -23.64
N ILE A 428 -3.55 20.73 -23.56
CA ILE A 428 -2.23 20.16 -23.26
C ILE A 428 -2.21 19.56 -21.85
N VAL A 429 -2.73 20.28 -20.85
CA VAL A 429 -2.73 19.82 -19.46
C VAL A 429 -3.71 18.65 -19.27
N ALA A 430 -4.90 18.70 -19.87
CA ALA A 430 -5.86 17.61 -19.76
C ALA A 430 -5.40 16.34 -20.49
N ASN A 431 -4.67 16.48 -21.61
CA ASN A 431 -4.07 15.34 -22.31
C ASN A 431 -2.94 14.73 -21.47
N ALA A 432 -2.06 15.53 -20.87
CA ALA A 432 -1.07 15.03 -19.91
C ALA A 432 -1.74 14.29 -18.74
N ALA A 433 -2.83 14.85 -18.21
CA ALA A 433 -3.63 14.21 -17.17
C ALA A 433 -4.41 12.97 -17.64
N SER A 434 -4.54 12.69 -18.94
CA SER A 434 -5.16 11.45 -19.40
C SER A 434 -4.20 10.25 -19.40
N VAL A 435 -2.89 10.50 -19.40
CA VAL A 435 -1.86 9.47 -19.54
C VAL A 435 -0.93 9.36 -18.33
N GLU A 436 -0.78 10.43 -17.54
CA GLU A 436 0.06 10.45 -16.35
C GLU A 436 -0.74 10.14 -15.08
N SER A 437 -0.17 9.33 -14.18
CA SER A 437 -0.74 9.06 -12.85
C SER A 437 -0.46 10.17 -11.82
N ALA A 438 0.05 11.32 -12.27
CA ALA A 438 0.31 12.47 -11.40
C ALA A 438 -1.01 13.05 -10.85
N LEU A 439 -0.96 13.57 -9.62
CA LEU A 439 -2.07 14.24 -8.95
C LEU A 439 -2.02 15.77 -9.16
N VAL A 440 -0.84 16.30 -9.48
CA VAL A 440 -0.63 17.72 -9.80
C VAL A 440 0.11 17.84 -11.12
N PHE A 441 -0.36 18.76 -11.96
CA PHE A 441 0.24 19.12 -13.23
C PHE A 441 0.67 20.58 -13.15
N SER A 442 1.97 20.82 -13.26
CA SER A 442 2.53 22.17 -13.33
C SER A 442 3.11 22.40 -14.71
N HIS A 443 2.95 23.61 -15.24
CA HIS A 443 3.52 23.97 -16.53
C HIS A 443 4.36 25.25 -16.44
N ASP A 444 5.19 25.47 -17.45
CA ASP A 444 6.03 26.67 -17.52
C ASP A 444 5.20 27.95 -17.72
N LEU A 445 5.82 29.09 -17.46
CA LEU A 445 5.21 30.41 -17.47
C LEU A 445 6.06 31.38 -18.29
N GLU A 446 5.40 32.21 -19.11
CA GLU A 446 5.99 33.46 -19.58
C GLU A 446 5.68 34.54 -18.54
N ILE A 447 6.69 35.26 -18.07
CA ILE A 447 6.54 36.34 -17.09
C ILE A 447 6.76 37.67 -17.79
N PHE A 448 5.84 38.62 -17.61
CA PHE A 448 5.99 39.98 -18.12
C PHE A 448 5.57 41.01 -17.08
N ASN A 449 6.23 42.16 -17.09
CA ASN A 449 5.81 43.29 -16.27
C ASN A 449 4.87 44.18 -17.10
N ASP A 450 3.83 44.68 -16.44
CA ASP A 450 2.89 45.65 -16.96
C ASP A 450 2.89 46.88 -16.05
N HIS A 451 3.80 47.81 -16.36
CA HIS A 451 3.88 49.11 -15.72
C HIS A 451 3.80 50.20 -16.78
N ASP A 452 3.12 51.31 -16.45
CA ASP A 452 3.01 52.50 -17.30
C ASP A 452 2.52 52.21 -18.74
N SER A 453 1.62 51.21 -18.91
CA SER A 453 1.09 50.77 -20.21
C SER A 453 2.15 50.19 -21.16
N THR A 454 3.28 49.71 -20.65
CA THR A 454 4.33 49.04 -21.43
C THR A 454 4.53 47.60 -20.98
N GLU A 455 4.21 46.65 -21.86
CA GLU A 455 4.49 45.23 -21.60
C GLU A 455 5.97 44.92 -21.87
N THR A 456 6.68 44.43 -20.84
CA THR A 456 8.07 43.99 -20.97
C THR A 456 8.21 42.53 -20.54
N ILE A 457 8.59 41.66 -21.48
CA ILE A 457 8.84 40.24 -21.16
C ILE A 457 10.07 40.15 -20.25
N ARG A 458 9.85 39.67 -19.03
CA ARG A 458 10.91 39.43 -18.04
C ARG A 458 11.53 38.05 -18.22
N TYR A 459 10.69 37.03 -18.40
CA TYR A 459 11.12 35.65 -18.68
C TYR A 459 10.21 35.02 -19.72
N ARG A 460 10.79 34.46 -20.80
CA ARG A 460 10.02 33.66 -21.78
C ARG A 460 9.70 32.24 -21.29
N SER A 461 10.46 31.80 -20.30
CA SER A 461 10.33 30.53 -19.60
C SER A 461 10.81 30.77 -18.18
N TYR A 462 9.91 30.63 -17.21
CA TYR A 462 10.26 30.72 -15.80
C TYR A 462 11.03 29.48 -15.35
N PHE A 463 10.74 28.32 -15.95
CA PHE A 463 11.50 27.09 -15.74
C PHE A 463 12.97 27.23 -16.11
N ASP A 464 13.29 27.91 -17.21
CA ASP A 464 14.68 28.22 -17.57
C ASP A 464 15.36 29.15 -16.57
N HIS A 465 14.61 30.09 -15.98
CA HIS A 465 15.12 30.93 -14.88
C HIS A 465 15.46 30.07 -13.65
N LEU A 466 14.56 29.19 -13.21
CA LEU A 466 14.82 28.27 -12.10
C LEU A 466 16.04 27.38 -12.34
N LYS A 467 16.16 26.82 -13.55
CA LYS A 467 17.34 26.02 -13.95
C LYS A 467 18.64 26.82 -13.85
N ARG A 468 18.64 28.11 -14.21
CA ARG A 468 19.83 28.98 -14.08
C ARG A 468 20.21 29.24 -12.62
N LEU A 469 19.22 29.28 -11.73
CA LEU A 469 19.45 29.36 -10.28
C LEU A 469 19.91 28.03 -9.66
N GLY A 470 20.00 26.95 -10.44
CA GLY A 470 20.35 25.62 -9.95
C GLY A 470 19.19 24.89 -9.25
N LEU A 471 17.96 25.37 -9.44
CA LEU A 471 16.76 24.78 -8.84
C LEU A 471 16.07 23.80 -9.79
N ASN A 472 15.34 22.85 -9.20
CA ASN A 472 14.41 22.00 -9.95
C ASN A 472 13.18 22.83 -10.40
N GLN A 473 12.63 22.54 -11.57
CA GLN A 473 11.41 23.20 -12.09
C GLN A 473 10.18 22.95 -11.21
N GLU A 474 10.12 21.80 -10.53
CA GLU A 474 9.07 21.49 -9.56
C GLU A 474 9.07 22.46 -8.37
N VAL A 475 10.14 23.23 -8.13
CA VAL A 475 10.10 24.31 -7.14
C VAL A 475 9.06 25.38 -7.51
N CYS A 476 8.67 25.52 -8.78
CA CYS A 476 7.66 26.47 -9.22
C CYS A 476 6.25 26.09 -8.72
N ILE A 477 5.79 26.65 -7.61
CA ILE A 477 4.43 26.41 -7.07
C ILE A 477 3.43 27.51 -7.43
N LYS A 478 3.61 28.21 -8.54
CA LYS A 478 2.70 29.30 -8.93
C LYS A 478 1.32 28.71 -9.30
N GLY A 479 0.29 29.09 -8.54
CA GLY A 479 -1.09 28.61 -8.73
C GLY A 479 -1.57 28.71 -10.18
N CYS A 480 -1.41 29.87 -10.84
CA CYS A 480 -1.81 30.06 -12.23
C CYS A 480 -1.19 29.09 -13.25
N GLY A 481 -0.07 28.45 -12.90
CA GLY A 481 0.62 27.42 -13.67
C GLY A 481 0.21 25.99 -13.34
N MET A 482 -0.86 25.79 -12.56
CA MET A 482 -1.17 24.50 -11.95
C MET A 482 -2.60 24.02 -12.22
N ALA A 483 -2.72 22.70 -12.41
CA ALA A 483 -3.97 21.97 -12.32
C ALA A 483 -3.81 20.79 -11.36
N VAL A 484 -4.87 20.49 -10.61
CA VAL A 484 -4.86 19.42 -9.61
C VAL A 484 -6.00 18.45 -9.86
N ARG A 485 -5.76 17.16 -9.60
CA ARG A 485 -6.85 16.18 -9.57
C ARG A 485 -7.67 16.36 -8.31
N ARG A 486 -8.99 16.17 -8.44
CA ARG A 486 -9.92 16.09 -7.31
C ARG A 486 -9.46 15.09 -6.26
N GLU A 487 -8.91 13.96 -6.71
CA GLU A 487 -8.35 12.90 -5.88
C GLU A 487 -7.34 13.41 -4.85
N LEU A 488 -6.49 14.39 -5.20
CA LEU A 488 -5.53 14.95 -4.25
C LEU A 488 -6.24 15.64 -3.08
N LEU A 489 -7.30 16.39 -3.37
CA LEU A 489 -8.07 17.14 -2.37
C LEU A 489 -8.70 16.18 -1.34
N ASP A 490 -9.17 15.03 -1.83
CA ASP A 490 -9.81 14.01 -0.99
C ASP A 490 -8.76 13.23 -0.16
N LEU A 491 -7.57 13.00 -0.71
CA LEU A 491 -6.47 12.32 -0.01
C LEU A 491 -5.82 13.18 1.08
N THR A 492 -5.58 14.47 0.79
CA THR A 492 -4.71 15.31 1.64
C THR A 492 -5.48 16.27 2.53
N GLY A 493 -6.78 16.44 2.30
CA GLY A 493 -7.56 17.48 2.94
C GLY A 493 -7.12 18.90 2.53
N TRP A 494 -7.50 19.88 3.34
CA TRP A 494 -7.39 21.30 3.01
C TRP A 494 -6.21 21.98 3.71
N ALA A 495 -5.72 23.06 3.10
CA ALA A 495 -4.79 23.96 3.77
C ALA A 495 -5.36 24.43 5.12
N PRO A 496 -4.54 24.47 6.19
CA PRO A 496 -5.03 24.60 7.57
C PRO A 496 -5.54 26.01 7.92
N ASP A 497 -5.05 27.06 7.24
CA ASP A 497 -5.42 28.45 7.50
C ASP A 497 -5.18 29.36 6.27
N GLN A 498 -5.66 30.61 6.37
CA GLN A 498 -5.61 31.63 5.31
C GLN A 498 -4.19 32.07 4.88
N HIS A 499 -3.15 31.76 5.65
CA HIS A 499 -1.76 32.11 5.35
C HIS A 499 -1.02 30.95 4.65
N CYS A 500 -1.67 29.80 4.51
CA CYS A 500 -1.20 28.70 3.67
C CYS A 500 -1.92 28.77 2.33
N SER A 501 -1.23 29.23 1.28
CA SER A 501 -1.82 29.30 -0.05
C SER A 501 -2.08 27.89 -0.59
N HIS A 502 -3.20 27.76 -1.31
CA HIS A 502 -3.64 26.50 -1.91
C HIS A 502 -2.57 25.88 -2.82
N ASP A 503 -1.83 26.70 -3.56
CA ASP A 503 -0.79 26.29 -4.48
C ASP A 503 0.47 25.74 -3.77
N SER A 504 0.92 26.39 -2.70
CA SER A 504 1.98 25.89 -1.82
C SER A 504 1.59 24.55 -1.19
N TRP A 505 0.37 24.44 -0.67
CA TRP A 505 -0.11 23.25 0.02
C TRP A 505 -0.12 22.01 -0.90
N PHE A 506 -0.84 22.08 -2.01
CA PHE A 506 -0.97 20.95 -2.93
C PHE A 506 0.32 20.68 -3.71
N GLY A 507 1.07 21.74 -4.07
CA GLY A 507 2.35 21.61 -4.73
C GLY A 507 3.39 20.88 -3.87
N LEU A 508 3.52 21.24 -2.59
CA LEU A 508 4.44 20.57 -1.65
C LEU A 508 4.08 19.10 -1.46
N ILE A 509 2.82 18.79 -1.18
CA ILE A 509 2.38 17.41 -0.92
C ILE A 509 2.59 16.54 -2.15
N ALA A 510 2.14 16.98 -3.33
CA ALA A 510 2.32 16.19 -4.54
C ALA A 510 3.78 15.98 -4.92
N THR A 511 4.65 16.96 -4.66
CA THR A 511 6.10 16.84 -4.88
C THR A 511 6.72 15.83 -3.90
N ALA A 512 6.35 15.88 -2.61
CA ALA A 512 6.79 14.92 -1.61
C ALA A 512 6.41 13.48 -1.97
N LEU A 513 5.19 13.28 -2.48
CA LEU A 513 4.67 11.96 -2.84
C LEU A 513 5.16 11.47 -4.21
N GLY A 514 5.97 12.26 -4.93
CA GLY A 514 6.37 11.93 -6.31
C GLY A 514 5.20 11.84 -7.28
N LYS A 515 4.11 12.57 -7.00
CA LYS A 515 2.86 12.61 -7.77
C LYS A 515 2.65 13.93 -8.49
N ARG A 516 3.76 14.57 -8.90
CA ARG A 516 3.74 15.82 -9.64
C ARG A 516 4.37 15.62 -11.01
N ALA A 517 3.73 16.15 -12.04
CA ALA A 517 4.25 16.18 -13.40
C ALA A 517 4.52 17.64 -13.82
N THR A 518 5.60 17.84 -14.57
CA THR A 518 5.96 19.13 -15.14
C THR A 518 5.81 19.13 -16.67
N ILE A 519 5.24 20.19 -17.21
CA ILE A 519 5.04 20.42 -18.64
C ILE A 519 5.93 21.61 -19.03
N GLU A 520 6.98 21.36 -19.81
CA GLU A 520 7.97 22.38 -20.20
C GLU A 520 7.48 23.37 -21.29
N ALA A 521 6.17 23.53 -21.44
CA ALA A 521 5.57 24.50 -22.34
C ALA A 521 5.07 25.72 -21.54
N PRO A 522 5.40 26.96 -21.95
CA PRO A 522 4.81 28.15 -21.34
C PRO A 522 3.34 28.26 -21.77
N LEU A 523 2.42 27.96 -20.85
CA LEU A 523 0.96 27.91 -21.14
C LEU A 523 0.17 29.06 -20.50
N VAL A 524 0.82 29.90 -19.70
CA VAL A 524 0.26 31.16 -19.18
C VAL A 524 1.29 32.28 -19.32
N ARG A 525 0.81 33.47 -19.67
CA ARG A 525 1.52 34.74 -19.50
C ARG A 525 1.13 35.33 -18.15
N HIS A 526 2.04 35.25 -17.18
CA HIS A 526 1.86 35.77 -15.83
C HIS A 526 2.22 37.26 -15.78
N ARG A 527 1.27 38.09 -15.34
CA ARG A 527 1.41 39.55 -15.31
C ARG A 527 1.92 40.03 -13.95
N ILE A 528 2.96 40.86 -13.96
CA ILE A 528 3.45 41.56 -12.76
C ILE A 528 3.07 43.05 -12.83
N HIS A 529 2.33 43.54 -11.83
CA HIS A 529 1.90 44.93 -11.65
C HIS A 529 1.80 45.29 -10.16
N ASP A 530 1.73 46.60 -9.85
CA ASP A 530 1.80 47.10 -8.47
C ASP A 530 0.66 46.64 -7.55
N ALA A 531 -0.50 46.33 -8.14
CA ALA A 531 -1.67 45.83 -7.42
C ALA A 531 -1.72 44.30 -7.21
N ASN A 532 -0.72 43.51 -7.62
CA ASN A 532 -0.78 42.06 -7.42
C ASN A 532 -0.77 41.72 -5.92
N THR A 533 -1.49 40.67 -5.54
CA THR A 533 -1.38 40.10 -4.19
C THR A 533 -0.01 39.45 -3.96
N SER A 534 0.61 38.87 -4.99
CA SER A 534 1.97 38.33 -4.94
C SER A 534 2.65 38.31 -6.32
N GLY A 535 3.48 39.32 -6.60
CA GLY A 535 4.38 39.36 -7.76
C GLY A 535 5.75 38.69 -7.51
N TRP A 536 5.89 37.92 -6.43
CA TRP A 536 7.17 37.36 -5.99
C TRP A 536 7.73 36.34 -6.98
N LEU A 537 9.03 36.45 -7.26
CA LEU A 537 9.81 35.52 -8.07
C LEU A 537 11.09 35.18 -7.31
N ILE A 538 11.49 33.91 -7.34
CA ILE A 538 12.72 33.45 -6.68
C ILE A 538 13.95 34.18 -7.24
N SER A 539 14.75 34.75 -6.32
CA SER A 539 15.99 35.47 -6.60
C SER A 539 17.25 34.65 -6.27
N GLU A 540 18.41 35.05 -6.84
CA GLU A 540 19.71 34.43 -6.52
C GLU A 540 20.07 34.56 -5.03
N ASP A 541 19.75 35.70 -4.40
CA ASP A 541 20.06 35.94 -2.99
C ASP A 541 19.24 35.02 -2.08
N GLU A 542 17.96 34.81 -2.36
CA GLU A 542 17.13 33.87 -1.59
C GLU A 542 17.62 32.43 -1.70
N VAL A 543 18.06 32.03 -2.90
CA VAL A 543 18.66 30.70 -3.08
C VAL A 543 19.94 30.57 -2.24
N ARG A 544 20.81 31.59 -2.26
CA ARG A 544 22.05 31.58 -1.46
C ARG A 544 21.78 31.57 0.04
N GLU A 545 20.76 32.29 0.50
CA GLU A 545 20.46 32.45 1.92
C GLU A 545 19.69 31.27 2.51
N ARG A 546 18.78 30.67 1.74
CA ARG A 546 17.81 29.71 2.27
C ARG A 546 18.05 28.27 1.83
N VAL A 547 18.52 28.05 0.60
CA VAL A 547 18.69 26.69 0.05
C VAL A 547 19.99 26.10 0.56
N ARG A 548 19.88 25.00 1.32
CA ARG A 548 21.05 24.31 1.88
C ARG A 548 21.80 23.56 0.78
N PRO A 549 23.15 23.51 0.81
CA PRO A 549 23.95 22.79 -0.21
C PRO A 549 23.63 21.29 -0.33
N GLN A 550 23.05 20.70 0.72
CA GLN A 550 22.67 19.29 0.78
C GLN A 550 21.29 19.02 0.14
N SER A 551 20.50 20.05 -0.15
CA SER A 551 19.16 19.95 -0.73
C SER A 551 19.24 19.60 -2.22
N LYS A 552 19.16 18.30 -2.51
CA LYS A 552 19.36 17.74 -3.87
C LYS A 552 18.04 17.50 -4.61
N SER A 553 16.97 17.20 -3.90
CA SER A 553 15.65 16.93 -4.49
C SER A 553 14.85 18.22 -4.65
N ALA A 554 13.83 18.20 -5.53
CA ALA A 554 12.86 19.29 -5.63
C ALA A 554 12.19 19.55 -4.28
N PHE A 555 11.78 18.48 -3.60
CA PHE A 555 11.11 18.58 -2.30
C PHE A 555 12.00 19.24 -1.24
N ASP A 556 13.26 18.84 -1.09
CA ASP A 556 14.18 19.47 -0.12
C ASP A 556 14.35 20.98 -0.39
N GLN A 557 14.51 21.35 -1.66
CA GLN A 557 14.62 22.75 -2.07
C GLN A 557 13.34 23.53 -1.78
N MET A 558 12.18 22.92 -1.97
CA MET A 558 10.89 23.51 -1.62
C MET A 558 10.73 23.68 -0.11
N LEU A 559 11.15 22.71 0.70
CA LEU A 559 11.11 22.85 2.16
C LEU A 559 11.94 24.05 2.62
N ASP A 560 13.17 24.18 2.10
CA ASP A 560 14.06 25.30 2.39
C ASP A 560 13.44 26.65 2.00
N LEU A 561 12.82 26.72 0.82
CA LEU A 561 12.28 27.97 0.27
C LEU A 561 10.93 28.38 0.86
N TYR A 562 10.04 27.43 1.16
CA TYR A 562 8.64 27.75 1.49
C TYR A 562 8.31 27.60 2.97
N LEU A 563 8.83 26.57 3.65
CA LEU A 563 8.41 26.29 5.03
C LEU A 563 9.02 27.23 6.07
N HIS A 564 10.05 28.00 5.74
CA HIS A 564 10.66 28.96 6.68
C HIS A 564 9.69 30.05 7.17
N THR A 565 8.57 30.26 6.47
CA THR A 565 7.50 31.21 6.85
C THR A 565 6.33 30.54 7.57
N TRP A 566 6.33 29.20 7.69
CA TRP A 566 5.22 28.46 8.27
C TRP A 566 5.43 28.27 9.79
N PRO A 567 4.39 28.47 10.62
CA PRO A 567 4.43 28.10 12.02
C PRO A 567 4.44 26.57 12.16
N GLN A 568 4.89 26.11 13.32
CA GLN A 568 5.12 24.69 13.61
C GLN A 568 3.87 23.83 13.38
N GLU A 569 2.70 24.34 13.77
CA GLU A 569 1.41 23.66 13.63
C GLU A 569 1.08 23.29 12.17
N ARG A 570 1.46 24.14 11.20
CA ARG A 570 1.27 23.83 9.76
C ARG A 570 2.21 22.75 9.28
N VAL A 571 3.45 22.75 9.78
CA VAL A 571 4.45 21.73 9.45
C VAL A 571 4.02 20.37 10.01
N ASP A 572 3.50 20.34 11.23
CA ASP A 572 2.96 19.13 11.86
C ASP A 572 1.72 18.63 11.11
N THR A 573 0.90 19.55 10.61
CA THR A 573 -0.25 19.20 9.75
C THR A 573 0.23 18.63 8.41
N LEU A 574 1.22 19.25 7.76
CA LEU A 574 1.83 18.72 6.54
C LEU A 574 2.38 17.31 6.77
N GLN A 575 3.11 17.09 7.88
CA GLN A 575 3.67 15.80 8.25
C GLN A 575 2.61 14.71 8.35
N ARG A 576 1.46 14.99 8.98
CA ARG A 576 0.32 14.07 9.05
C ARG A 576 -0.28 13.79 7.67
N ARG A 577 -0.39 14.80 6.80
CA ARG A 577 -0.94 14.64 5.44
C ARG A 577 0.00 13.95 4.44
N LEU A 578 1.29 13.88 4.76
CA LEU A 578 2.28 13.10 3.99
C LEU A 578 2.17 11.59 4.19
N VAL A 579 1.32 11.14 5.13
CA VAL A 579 1.01 9.74 5.36
C VAL A 579 -0.40 9.41 4.83
N PRO A 580 -0.68 9.53 3.51
CA PRO A 580 -1.99 9.17 2.98
C PRO A 580 -2.19 7.65 3.03
N THR A 581 -3.43 7.24 3.26
CA THR A 581 -3.87 5.84 3.20
C THR A 581 -4.37 5.50 1.79
N GLY A 582 -3.62 4.68 1.04
CA GLY A 582 -4.04 4.10 -0.25
C GLY A 582 -3.63 4.82 -1.56
N ARG A 583 -4.00 4.18 -2.69
CA ARG A 583 -3.97 4.66 -4.10
C ARG A 583 -2.61 5.03 -4.73
N GLY A 584 -1.67 4.08 -4.73
CA GLY A 584 -0.51 4.11 -5.65
C GLY A 584 0.60 5.09 -5.30
N VAL A 585 0.63 5.59 -4.06
CA VAL A 585 1.80 6.22 -3.43
C VAL A 585 2.65 5.10 -2.82
N SER A 586 3.95 5.08 -3.14
CA SER A 586 4.83 4.04 -2.59
C SER A 586 5.23 4.34 -1.14
N ALA A 587 5.37 3.30 -0.32
CA ALA A 587 5.89 3.43 1.05
C ALA A 587 7.29 4.07 1.08
N GLU A 588 8.10 3.83 0.05
CA GLU A 588 9.42 4.44 -0.12
C GLU A 588 9.33 5.97 -0.22
N GLN A 589 8.44 6.50 -1.07
CA GLN A 589 8.25 7.94 -1.23
C GLN A 589 7.75 8.61 0.05
N THR A 590 6.80 7.99 0.75
CA THR A 590 6.32 8.49 2.04
C THR A 590 7.46 8.54 3.07
N ARG A 591 8.30 7.50 3.16
CA ARG A 591 9.48 7.50 4.02
C ARG A 591 10.48 8.59 3.66
N GLU A 592 10.74 8.77 2.38
CA GLU A 592 11.65 9.81 1.91
C GLU A 592 11.12 11.20 2.25
N ALA A 593 9.82 11.46 2.06
CA ALA A 593 9.17 12.71 2.39
C ALA A 593 9.23 13.01 3.90
N ILE A 594 8.89 12.03 4.74
CA ILE A 594 8.97 12.15 6.22
C ILE A 594 10.42 12.38 6.65
N SER A 595 11.38 11.65 6.07
CA SER A 595 12.80 11.87 6.35
C SER A 595 13.30 13.23 5.87
N GLY A 596 12.81 13.75 4.74
CA GLY A 596 13.15 15.07 4.22
C GLY A 596 12.65 16.18 5.15
N LEU A 597 11.40 16.04 5.63
CA LEU A 597 10.81 16.97 6.59
C LEU A 597 11.55 16.96 7.94
N ALA A 598 11.94 15.77 8.42
CA ALA A 598 12.75 15.64 9.63
C ALA A 598 14.13 16.28 9.47
N PHE A 599 14.78 16.13 8.30
CA PHE A 599 16.06 16.80 8.02
C PHE A 599 15.93 18.32 7.94
N TRP A 600 14.81 18.81 7.40
CA TRP A 600 14.50 20.23 7.43
C TRP A 600 14.32 20.75 8.85
N ARG A 601 13.56 20.04 9.68
CA ARG A 601 13.22 20.47 11.05
C ARG A 601 14.37 20.32 12.05
N TYR A 602 15.08 19.20 12.00
CA TYR A 602 16.04 18.79 13.03
C TYR A 602 17.48 18.73 12.53
N GLY A 603 17.72 18.89 11.23
CA GLY A 603 19.04 18.77 10.62
C GLY A 603 19.54 17.33 10.45
N THR A 604 18.70 16.33 10.75
CA THR A 604 19.04 14.91 10.65
C THR A 604 17.99 14.15 9.83
N ARG A 605 18.46 13.36 8.85
CA ARG A 605 17.59 12.39 8.16
C ARG A 605 17.36 11.19 9.05
N LEU A 606 16.19 10.60 8.93
CA LEU A 606 15.80 9.40 9.65
C LEU A 606 16.34 8.17 8.92
N SER A 607 16.65 7.10 9.65
CA SER A 607 16.80 5.79 9.05
C SER A 607 15.45 5.28 8.52
N GLU A 608 15.48 4.27 7.64
CA GLU A 608 14.26 3.62 7.13
C GLU A 608 13.36 3.13 8.27
N GLN A 609 13.94 2.53 9.31
CA GLN A 609 13.22 2.05 10.49
C GLN A 609 12.61 3.20 11.30
N GLN A 610 13.35 4.30 11.51
CA GLN A 610 12.84 5.48 12.21
C GLN A 610 11.70 6.16 11.44
N ALA A 611 11.81 6.21 10.11
CA ALA A 611 10.75 6.71 9.25
C ALA A 611 9.51 5.83 9.35
N GLU A 612 9.63 4.50 9.24
CA GLU A 612 8.47 3.59 9.40
C GLU A 612 7.82 3.69 10.77
N HIS A 613 8.62 3.76 11.84
CA HIS A 613 8.08 3.90 13.19
C HIS A 613 7.28 5.20 13.34
N MET A 614 7.79 6.32 12.79
CA MET A 614 7.06 7.58 12.81
C MET A 614 5.82 7.57 11.93
N ILE A 615 5.87 6.92 10.76
CA ILE A 615 4.68 6.74 9.91
C ILE A 615 3.62 5.91 10.65
N GLY A 616 4.03 4.82 11.29
CA GLY A 616 3.16 3.98 12.12
C GLY A 616 2.48 4.78 13.23
N ARG A 617 3.23 5.61 13.95
CA ARG A 617 2.69 6.50 14.99
C ARG A 617 1.67 7.48 14.41
N LEU A 618 2.04 8.21 13.36
CA LEU A 618 1.15 9.21 12.72
C LEU A 618 -0.14 8.60 12.17
N LEU A 619 -0.14 7.31 11.82
CA LEU A 619 -1.33 6.59 11.35
C LEU A 619 -2.27 6.19 12.48
N ILE A 620 -1.72 5.71 13.60
CA ILE A 620 -2.53 5.13 14.66
C ILE A 620 -2.89 6.12 15.76
N GLU A 621 -2.18 7.24 15.87
CA GLU A 621 -2.29 8.19 17.00
C GLU A 621 -3.73 8.66 17.26
N ASP A 622 -4.50 8.94 16.20
CA ASP A 622 -5.89 9.40 16.32
C ASP A 622 -6.88 8.25 16.64
N GLU A 623 -6.52 6.99 16.34
CA GLU A 623 -7.39 5.81 16.46
C GLU A 623 -6.98 4.86 17.61
N PHE A 624 -5.88 5.16 18.31
CA PHE A 624 -5.33 4.34 19.37
C PHE A 624 -5.91 4.73 20.73
N ASP A 625 -6.46 3.77 21.47
CA ASP A 625 -7.04 4.00 22.79
C ASP A 625 -6.03 3.59 23.86
N ALA A 626 -5.24 4.55 24.35
CA ALA A 626 -4.18 4.29 25.31
C ALA A 626 -4.69 3.73 26.65
N GLU A 627 -5.84 4.22 27.14
CA GLU A 627 -6.43 3.73 28.38
C GLU A 627 -6.91 2.30 28.23
N PHE A 628 -7.61 1.99 27.13
CA PHE A 628 -8.02 0.63 26.82
C PHE A 628 -6.82 -0.29 26.60
N TYR A 629 -5.81 0.18 25.88
CA TYR A 629 -4.58 -0.56 25.64
C TYR A 629 -3.90 -0.97 26.95
N GLN A 630 -3.75 -0.03 27.89
CA GLN A 630 -3.21 -0.31 29.22
C GLN A 630 -4.14 -1.20 30.07
N SER A 631 -5.46 -1.13 29.87
CA SER A 631 -6.43 -1.97 30.58
C SER A 631 -6.45 -3.42 30.12
N GLN A 632 -5.90 -3.71 28.94
CA GLN A 632 -5.89 -5.04 28.38
C GLN A 632 -4.84 -5.90 29.09
N ARG A 633 -5.38 -6.67 30.05
CA ARG A 633 -4.76 -7.66 30.94
C ARG A 633 -4.49 -7.14 32.34
N PHE A 634 -4.57 -8.07 33.29
CA PHE A 634 -4.01 -7.90 34.62
C PHE A 634 -2.48 -7.84 34.52
N GLY A 635 -1.89 -6.64 34.58
CA GLY A 635 -0.46 -6.44 34.80
C GLY A 635 0.39 -5.98 33.61
N LEU A 636 -0.16 -5.24 32.64
CA LEU A 636 0.72 -4.38 31.84
C LEU A 636 1.34 -3.33 32.79
N PRO A 637 2.67 -3.10 32.76
CA PRO A 637 3.26 -2.01 33.52
C PRO A 637 2.68 -0.68 33.03
N ASP A 638 2.72 0.35 33.88
CA ASP A 638 2.33 1.69 33.46
C ASP A 638 3.30 2.17 32.35
N LEU A 639 2.82 2.19 31.11
CA LEU A 639 3.62 2.46 29.92
C LEU A 639 3.67 3.96 29.67
N GLU A 640 4.87 4.55 29.69
CA GLU A 640 5.07 5.96 29.31
C GLU A 640 4.73 6.24 27.84
N ASP A 641 4.88 5.24 26.95
CA ASP A 641 4.55 5.35 25.53
C ASP A 641 3.79 4.11 25.01
N PRO A 642 2.45 4.05 25.23
CA PRO A 642 1.62 2.93 24.80
C PRO A 642 1.62 2.69 23.29
N ILE A 643 1.67 3.76 22.48
CA ILE A 643 1.72 3.66 21.01
C ILE A 643 3.04 3.06 20.55
N GLY A 644 4.16 3.54 21.10
CA GLY A 644 5.49 3.00 20.80
C GLY A 644 5.57 1.51 21.14
N HIS A 645 5.12 1.15 22.35
CA HIS A 645 5.03 -0.25 22.77
C HIS A 645 4.17 -1.07 21.81
N TYR A 646 3.00 -0.58 21.42
CA TYR A 646 2.14 -1.31 20.48
C TYR A 646 2.82 -1.54 19.14
N LEU A 647 3.48 -0.54 18.56
CA LEU A 647 4.16 -0.65 17.25
C LEU A 647 5.32 -1.65 17.28
N GLU A 648 6.02 -1.74 18.41
CA GLU A 648 7.22 -2.58 18.54
C GLU A 648 6.90 -4.02 18.92
N THR A 649 6.11 -4.23 19.98
CA THR A 649 5.93 -5.55 20.60
C THR A 649 4.47 -5.90 20.88
N GLY A 650 3.62 -4.91 21.17
CA GLY A 650 2.26 -5.12 21.62
C GLY A 650 1.36 -5.90 20.66
N TRP A 651 1.45 -5.61 19.37
CA TRP A 651 0.69 -6.34 18.35
C TRP A 651 1.14 -7.81 18.21
N MET A 652 2.42 -8.10 18.47
CA MET A 652 2.94 -9.48 18.46
C MET A 652 2.40 -10.27 19.65
N GLN A 653 2.19 -9.59 20.78
CA GLN A 653 1.54 -10.11 21.99
C GLN A 653 0.01 -10.24 21.84
N LYS A 654 -0.53 -9.98 20.65
CA LYS A 654 -1.97 -10.02 20.33
C LYS A 654 -2.81 -9.02 21.11
N LEU A 655 -2.21 -7.95 21.64
CA LEU A 655 -2.93 -6.87 22.29
C LEU A 655 -3.70 -6.06 21.24
N ASN A 656 -4.89 -5.58 21.59
CA ASN A 656 -5.70 -4.79 20.68
C ASN A 656 -5.37 -3.31 20.86
N PRO A 657 -5.16 -2.54 19.80
CA PRO A 657 -4.81 -1.11 19.90
C PRO A 657 -5.99 -0.25 20.38
N ASN A 658 -7.21 -0.73 20.17
CA ASN A 658 -8.46 -0.11 20.60
C ASN A 658 -9.56 -1.18 20.70
N GLN A 659 -10.74 -0.78 21.17
CA GLN A 659 -11.88 -1.69 21.40
C GLN A 659 -12.46 -2.29 20.12
N THR A 660 -12.16 -1.70 18.95
CA THR A 660 -12.80 -2.01 17.66
C THR A 660 -11.95 -2.83 16.70
N PHE A 661 -10.70 -3.13 17.07
CA PHE A 661 -9.76 -3.87 16.24
C PHE A 661 -9.18 -5.06 17.00
N MET A 662 -9.47 -6.28 16.55
CA MET A 662 -8.96 -7.50 17.19
C MET A 662 -7.72 -8.01 16.45
N THR A 663 -6.54 -7.77 17.04
CA THR A 663 -5.24 -8.09 16.49
C THR A 663 -5.11 -9.57 16.10
N GLU A 664 -5.56 -10.48 16.97
CA GLU A 664 -5.46 -11.93 16.71
C GLU A 664 -6.41 -12.40 15.59
N PHE A 665 -7.66 -11.94 15.61
CA PHE A 665 -8.63 -12.25 14.56
C PHE A 665 -8.18 -11.72 13.20
N TYR A 666 -7.63 -10.50 13.18
CA TYR A 666 -7.17 -9.88 11.94
C TYR A 666 -6.01 -10.67 11.33
N LEU A 667 -5.03 -11.08 12.13
CA LEU A 667 -3.92 -11.92 11.65
C LEU A 667 -4.39 -13.32 11.23
N TYR A 668 -5.38 -13.89 11.92
CA TYR A 668 -5.97 -15.18 11.53
C TYR A 668 -6.70 -15.11 10.18
N SER A 669 -7.52 -14.06 10.00
CA SER A 669 -8.34 -13.89 8.80
C SER A 669 -7.52 -13.42 7.59
N ASN A 670 -6.31 -12.92 7.83
CA ASN A 670 -5.41 -12.38 6.83
C ASN A 670 -4.02 -13.03 6.93
N PRO A 671 -3.87 -14.29 6.48
CA PRO A 671 -2.59 -15.01 6.55
C PRO A 671 -1.45 -14.30 5.83
N ASP A 672 -1.75 -13.55 4.77
CA ASP A 672 -0.79 -12.71 4.04
C ASP A 672 -0.12 -11.67 4.95
N VAL A 673 -0.89 -11.02 5.82
CA VAL A 673 -0.39 -10.03 6.79
C VAL A 673 0.44 -10.70 7.88
N ALA A 674 -0.02 -11.86 8.35
CA ALA A 674 0.67 -12.63 9.37
C ALA A 674 2.02 -13.19 8.89
N GLU A 675 2.06 -13.78 7.69
CA GLU A 675 3.27 -14.33 7.08
C GLU A 675 4.28 -13.23 6.73
N ALA A 676 3.81 -12.07 6.29
CA ALA A 676 4.65 -10.91 6.02
C ALA A 676 5.17 -10.21 7.30
N ASN A 677 4.71 -10.62 8.48
CA ASN A 677 5.06 -10.05 9.78
C ASN A 677 4.83 -8.53 9.85
N ILE A 678 3.71 -8.07 9.29
CA ILE A 678 3.32 -6.66 9.24
C ILE A 678 2.43 -6.33 10.45
N ASN A 679 2.62 -5.17 11.07
CA ASN A 679 1.74 -4.71 12.15
C ASN A 679 0.27 -4.64 11.63
N PRO A 680 -0.65 -5.40 12.24
CA PRO A 680 -1.99 -5.61 11.68
C PRO A 680 -2.87 -4.37 11.73
N PHE A 681 -2.73 -3.51 12.73
CA PHE A 681 -3.52 -2.29 12.82
C PHE A 681 -3.02 -1.21 11.87
N VAL A 682 -1.69 -1.07 11.75
CA VAL A 682 -1.08 -0.22 10.72
C VAL A 682 -1.51 -0.71 9.33
N HIS A 683 -1.51 -2.02 9.09
CA HIS A 683 -2.00 -2.60 7.83
C HIS A 683 -3.49 -2.31 7.59
N TYR A 684 -4.32 -2.46 8.62
CA TYR A 684 -5.75 -2.19 8.53
C TYR A 684 -6.06 -0.74 8.16
N LEU A 685 -5.45 0.22 8.86
CA LEU A 685 -5.64 1.64 8.56
C LEU A 685 -5.07 2.03 7.19
N ARG A 686 -3.96 1.42 6.76
CA ARG A 686 -3.38 1.70 5.43
C ARG A 686 -4.17 1.08 4.27
N TYR A 687 -4.66 -0.13 4.43
CA TYR A 687 -5.19 -0.96 3.32
C TYR A 687 -6.46 -1.69 3.70
N GLY A 688 -6.47 -2.36 4.87
CA GLY A 688 -7.51 -3.33 5.21
C GLY A 688 -8.93 -2.78 5.23
N GLU A 689 -9.13 -1.56 5.73
CA GLU A 689 -10.47 -0.94 5.73
C GLU A 689 -11.00 -0.73 4.31
N GLN A 690 -10.17 -0.20 3.40
CA GLN A 690 -10.54 0.02 1.99
C GLN A 690 -10.74 -1.29 1.22
N GLU A 691 -9.97 -2.32 1.56
CA GLU A 691 -10.10 -3.67 1.01
C GLU A 691 -11.32 -4.42 1.57
N GLY A 692 -12.06 -3.84 2.52
CA GLY A 692 -13.21 -4.46 3.17
C GLY A 692 -12.83 -5.60 4.12
N ARG A 693 -11.57 -5.68 4.55
CA ARG A 693 -11.12 -6.64 5.56
C ARG A 693 -11.76 -6.30 6.88
N SER A 694 -12.27 -7.31 7.58
CA SER A 694 -12.94 -7.09 8.86
C SER A 694 -11.92 -6.92 9.98
N ALA A 695 -11.99 -5.81 10.72
CA ALA A 695 -11.20 -5.57 11.94
C ALA A 695 -11.54 -6.55 13.09
N MET A 696 -12.74 -7.11 13.03
CA MET A 696 -13.38 -7.98 14.01
C MET A 696 -14.28 -9.00 13.30
N PRO A 697 -14.63 -10.13 13.93
CA PRO A 697 -15.62 -11.07 13.40
C PRO A 697 -16.98 -10.37 13.17
N ALA A 698 -17.47 -10.35 11.93
CA ALA A 698 -18.71 -9.64 11.57
C ALA A 698 -19.95 -10.57 11.55
N SER A 699 -19.77 -11.88 11.71
CA SER A 699 -20.83 -12.88 11.68
C SER A 699 -20.52 -14.08 12.57
N GLU A 700 -21.58 -14.79 12.97
CA GLU A 700 -21.49 -16.05 13.73
C GLU A 700 -20.65 -17.10 12.98
N GLU A 701 -20.71 -17.12 11.65
CA GLU A 701 -19.95 -18.04 10.80
C GLU A 701 -18.44 -17.75 10.79
N GLN A 702 -18.04 -16.47 10.63
CA GLN A 702 -16.63 -16.06 10.69
C GLN A 702 -16.04 -16.28 12.08
N LEU A 703 -16.85 -16.01 13.10
CA LEU A 703 -16.46 -16.22 14.48
C LEU A 703 -16.31 -17.73 14.75
N ASN A 704 -17.27 -18.57 14.35
CA ASN A 704 -17.18 -20.03 14.46
C ASN A 704 -16.02 -20.65 13.67
N ALA A 705 -15.63 -20.07 12.53
CA ALA A 705 -14.44 -20.48 11.79
C ALA A 705 -13.15 -20.17 12.58
N PHE A 706 -13.06 -18.97 13.15
CA PHE A 706 -11.96 -18.54 14.03
C PHE A 706 -11.90 -19.33 15.36
N VAL A 707 -13.06 -19.68 15.92
CA VAL A 707 -13.26 -20.22 17.27
C VAL A 707 -13.39 -21.76 17.30
N ARG A 708 -13.70 -22.41 16.17
CA ARG A 708 -14.01 -23.85 15.99
C ARG A 708 -14.96 -24.42 17.04
N PHE A 709 -16.23 -24.45 16.69
CA PHE A 709 -17.30 -25.09 17.45
C PHE A 709 -18.09 -26.12 16.64
N ARG A 710 -18.43 -27.26 17.25
CA ARG A 710 -19.50 -28.17 16.80
C ARG A 710 -20.71 -27.97 17.71
N SER A 711 -21.81 -27.45 17.18
CA SER A 711 -23.07 -27.26 17.91
C SER A 711 -24.02 -28.45 17.68
N TYR A 712 -24.68 -28.91 18.74
CA TYR A 712 -25.92 -29.69 18.68
C TYR A 712 -27.10 -28.77 19.02
N PRO A 713 -28.23 -28.85 18.32
CA PRO A 713 -29.39 -28.01 18.60
C PRO A 713 -30.05 -28.43 19.90
N VAL A 714 -30.31 -27.46 20.80
CA VAL A 714 -31.21 -27.62 21.94
C VAL A 714 -32.55 -26.98 21.57
N SER A 715 -33.62 -27.75 21.65
CA SER A 715 -34.98 -27.33 21.36
C SER A 715 -35.67 -26.73 22.58
N GLY A 716 -36.33 -25.58 22.43
CA GLY A 716 -37.46 -25.21 23.29
C GLY A 716 -37.52 -23.72 23.66
N GLY A 717 -38.38 -22.98 22.98
CA GLY A 717 -38.73 -21.60 23.34
C GLY A 717 -39.58 -21.50 24.61
N GLY A 718 -39.33 -20.43 25.39
CA GLY A 718 -40.14 -20.00 26.51
C GLY A 718 -39.64 -18.64 27.02
N GLY A 719 -40.46 -17.60 26.91
CA GLY A 719 -40.08 -16.23 27.25
C GLY A 719 -39.94 -15.96 28.74
N GLY A 720 -38.84 -15.31 29.11
CA GLY A 720 -38.73 -14.19 30.05
C GLY A 720 -39.29 -14.38 31.46
N ARG A 721 -38.49 -14.99 32.36
CA ARG A 721 -38.52 -14.82 33.84
C ARG A 721 -37.41 -15.55 34.61
N GLY A 722 -36.58 -16.35 33.94
CA GLY A 722 -35.58 -17.22 34.60
C GLY A 722 -34.19 -16.61 34.78
N CYS A 723 -33.33 -17.29 35.56
CA CYS A 723 -31.92 -16.95 35.72
C CYS A 723 -31.06 -17.85 34.82
N GLY A 724 -30.11 -17.26 34.11
CA GLY A 724 -29.12 -17.96 33.30
C GLY A 724 -27.71 -17.86 33.88
N VAL A 725 -26.84 -18.80 33.53
CA VAL A 725 -25.42 -18.78 33.87
C VAL A 725 -24.58 -19.25 32.70
N VAL A 726 -23.43 -18.60 32.52
CA VAL A 726 -22.35 -19.06 31.66
C VAL A 726 -21.11 -19.34 32.50
N ALA A 727 -20.47 -20.48 32.25
CA ALA A 727 -19.23 -20.87 32.90
C ALA A 727 -18.22 -21.40 31.90
N MET A 728 -16.93 -21.19 32.14
CA MET A 728 -15.84 -21.81 31.38
C MET A 728 -15.05 -22.76 32.26
N VAL A 729 -14.72 -23.94 31.74
CA VAL A 729 -14.03 -24.98 32.50
C VAL A 729 -12.86 -25.56 31.73
N LYS A 730 -11.81 -25.96 32.45
CA LYS A 730 -10.68 -26.70 31.89
C LYS A 730 -10.08 -27.60 32.97
N ASN A 731 -10.17 -28.92 32.76
CA ASN A 731 -9.65 -29.92 33.69
C ASN A 731 -10.18 -29.78 35.13
N GLU A 732 -11.50 -29.72 35.28
CA GLU A 732 -12.18 -29.49 36.56
C GLU A 732 -12.89 -30.75 37.09
N ILE A 733 -12.49 -31.96 36.67
CA ILE A 733 -13.22 -33.21 36.98
C ILE A 733 -13.38 -33.44 38.50
N SER A 734 -12.49 -32.88 39.30
CA SER A 734 -12.53 -33.00 40.75
C SER A 734 -13.64 -32.17 41.41
N ILE A 735 -14.21 -31.16 40.75
CA ILE A 735 -15.29 -30.33 41.31
C ILE A 735 -16.53 -30.24 40.42
N ILE A 736 -16.40 -30.59 39.14
CA ILE A 736 -17.44 -30.35 38.13
C ILE A 736 -18.80 -30.95 38.50
N GLU A 737 -18.84 -32.11 39.16
CA GLU A 737 -20.07 -32.75 39.59
C GLU A 737 -20.83 -31.89 40.62
N THR A 738 -20.12 -31.44 41.65
CA THR A 738 -20.61 -30.53 42.67
C THR A 738 -21.01 -29.19 42.05
N PHE A 739 -20.16 -28.61 41.21
CA PHE A 739 -20.44 -27.33 40.54
C PHE A 739 -21.71 -27.40 39.67
N ILE A 740 -21.86 -28.44 38.86
CA ILE A 740 -23.05 -28.60 38.00
C ILE A 740 -24.31 -28.83 38.84
N ALA A 741 -24.24 -29.62 39.91
CA ALA A 741 -25.37 -29.77 40.84
C ALA A 741 -25.81 -28.42 41.43
N HIS A 742 -24.85 -27.54 41.76
CA HIS A 742 -25.12 -26.18 42.22
C HIS A 742 -25.85 -25.36 41.16
N LEU A 743 -25.31 -25.35 39.94
CA LEU A 743 -25.93 -24.59 38.87
C LEU A 743 -27.36 -25.08 38.60
N MET A 744 -27.60 -26.39 38.60
CA MET A 744 -28.92 -26.99 38.38
C MET A 744 -29.96 -26.62 39.45
N SER A 745 -29.53 -26.39 40.70
CA SER A 745 -30.42 -26.01 41.80
C SER A 745 -30.86 -24.53 41.72
N LEU A 746 -30.09 -23.70 41.01
CA LEU A 746 -30.26 -22.25 40.96
C LEU A 746 -30.79 -21.72 39.62
N PHE A 747 -30.33 -22.28 38.49
CA PHE A 747 -30.51 -21.69 37.17
C PHE A 747 -31.48 -22.47 36.28
N ASP A 748 -32.11 -21.74 35.36
CA ASP A 748 -33.01 -22.29 34.33
C ASP A 748 -32.27 -22.65 33.06
N HIS A 749 -31.21 -21.89 32.75
CA HIS A 749 -30.41 -22.03 31.53
C HIS A 749 -28.94 -22.01 31.91
N ILE A 750 -28.24 -23.11 31.63
CA ILE A 750 -26.85 -23.30 32.05
C ILE A 750 -26.04 -23.59 30.80
N VAL A 751 -25.10 -22.70 30.49
CA VAL A 751 -24.15 -22.89 29.39
C VAL A 751 -22.76 -23.09 29.97
N VAL A 752 -22.16 -24.25 29.70
CA VAL A 752 -20.80 -24.58 30.16
C VAL A 752 -19.91 -24.75 28.95
N ILE A 753 -18.83 -23.97 28.93
CA ILE A 753 -17.84 -23.93 27.87
C ILE A 753 -16.61 -24.70 28.32
N ASP A 754 -16.42 -25.89 27.78
CA ASP A 754 -15.20 -26.68 27.93
C ASP A 754 -14.09 -26.13 27.03
N HIS A 755 -12.97 -25.75 27.63
CA HIS A 755 -11.78 -25.23 26.94
C HIS A 755 -10.71 -26.30 26.78
N GLY A 756 -11.09 -27.43 26.19
CA GLY A 756 -10.17 -28.52 25.85
C GLY A 756 -9.72 -29.33 27.07
N SER A 757 -10.66 -29.75 27.92
CA SER A 757 -10.35 -30.63 29.05
C SER A 757 -9.87 -32.01 28.58
N THR A 758 -8.99 -32.63 29.36
CA THR A 758 -8.34 -33.93 29.10
C THR A 758 -8.45 -34.91 30.26
N ASP A 759 -9.17 -34.55 31.32
CA ASP A 759 -9.23 -35.27 32.60
C ASP A 759 -10.56 -35.98 32.87
N GLY A 760 -11.46 -36.04 31.89
CA GLY A 760 -12.82 -36.56 32.06
C GLY A 760 -13.91 -35.50 32.23
N THR A 761 -13.56 -34.21 32.37
CA THR A 761 -14.54 -33.12 32.57
C THR A 761 -15.56 -33.05 31.45
N LEU A 762 -15.09 -33.09 30.19
CA LEU A 762 -15.95 -32.98 29.01
C LEU A 762 -16.88 -34.19 28.89
N GLU A 763 -16.39 -35.39 29.17
CA GLU A 763 -17.17 -36.63 29.17
C GLU A 763 -18.30 -36.57 30.20
N TYR A 764 -18.00 -36.11 31.42
CA TYR A 764 -19.00 -35.91 32.46
C TYR A 764 -20.07 -34.91 32.02
N LEU A 765 -19.65 -33.72 31.58
CA LEU A 765 -20.56 -32.66 31.12
C LEU A 765 -21.49 -33.13 30.00
N ASN A 766 -20.95 -33.82 29.00
CA ASN A 766 -21.73 -34.39 27.91
C ASN A 766 -22.74 -35.42 28.44
N SER A 767 -22.35 -36.28 29.38
CA SER A 767 -23.26 -37.28 29.98
C SER A 767 -24.44 -36.65 30.75
N VAL A 768 -24.22 -35.50 31.39
CA VAL A 768 -25.29 -34.78 32.11
C VAL A 768 -26.17 -34.03 31.11
N SER A 769 -25.59 -33.36 30.12
CA SER A 769 -26.35 -32.60 29.11
C SER A 769 -27.31 -33.45 28.28
N GLN A 770 -27.01 -34.75 28.11
CA GLN A 770 -27.91 -35.70 27.45
C GLN A 770 -29.15 -36.03 28.28
N ARG A 771 -29.08 -35.87 29.61
CA ARG A 771 -30.15 -36.21 30.56
C ARG A 771 -30.89 -34.97 31.04
N GLU A 772 -30.21 -33.83 31.13
CA GLU A 772 -30.72 -32.58 31.66
C GLU A 772 -30.82 -31.50 30.59
N ALA A 773 -32.05 -31.20 30.17
CA ALA A 773 -32.32 -30.22 29.12
C ALA A 773 -31.90 -28.77 29.47
N LYS A 774 -31.64 -28.48 30.76
CA LYS A 774 -31.16 -27.17 31.22
C LYS A 774 -29.68 -26.91 30.93
N LEU A 775 -28.89 -27.96 30.68
CA LEU A 775 -27.45 -27.89 30.48
C LEU A 775 -27.09 -27.92 28.99
N ALA A 776 -26.52 -26.83 28.50
CA ALA A 776 -25.88 -26.76 27.19
C ALA A 776 -24.36 -26.81 27.37
N VAL A 777 -23.72 -27.81 26.77
CA VAL A 777 -22.26 -27.93 26.75
C VAL A 777 -21.73 -27.40 25.44
N ARG A 778 -20.63 -26.67 25.54
CA ARG A 778 -19.97 -25.99 24.44
C ARG A 778 -18.47 -26.35 24.49
N HIS A 779 -17.83 -26.70 23.38
CA HIS A 779 -16.40 -27.04 23.33
C HIS A 779 -15.57 -26.07 22.46
N PHE A 780 -14.51 -25.51 23.05
CA PHE A 780 -13.57 -24.58 22.42
C PHE A 780 -12.17 -25.20 22.37
N GLY A 781 -11.65 -25.46 21.16
CA GLY A 781 -10.44 -26.25 20.93
C GLY A 781 -9.13 -25.45 20.72
N ASN A 782 -9.14 -24.13 20.88
CA ASN A 782 -7.95 -23.29 20.65
C ASN A 782 -7.10 -23.17 21.93
N SER A 783 -5.77 -23.14 21.81
CA SER A 783 -4.82 -23.04 22.93
C SER A 783 -4.65 -21.62 23.50
N GLY A 784 -5.24 -20.60 22.86
CA GLY A 784 -5.16 -19.20 23.28
C GLY A 784 -5.94 -18.85 24.55
N TYR A 785 -5.55 -17.77 25.22
CA TYR A 785 -6.18 -17.25 26.44
C TYR A 785 -7.27 -16.22 26.09
N LEU A 786 -8.44 -16.70 25.63
CA LEU A 786 -9.53 -15.91 25.01
C LEU A 786 -10.82 -15.86 25.85
N GLN A 787 -10.70 -15.85 27.19
CA GLN A 787 -11.87 -15.97 28.07
C GLN A 787 -12.88 -14.83 27.84
N ALA A 788 -12.42 -13.58 27.80
CA ALA A 788 -13.27 -12.40 27.67
C ALA A 788 -14.08 -12.42 26.34
N GLU A 789 -13.42 -12.82 25.26
CA GLU A 789 -13.97 -12.93 23.92
C GLU A 789 -15.01 -14.06 23.83
N ILE A 790 -14.69 -15.23 24.39
CA ILE A 790 -15.59 -16.38 24.44
C ILE A 790 -16.85 -16.04 25.26
N MET A 791 -16.69 -15.36 26.39
CA MET A 791 -17.79 -14.93 27.24
C MET A 791 -18.70 -13.93 26.53
N THR A 792 -18.10 -12.90 25.93
CA THR A 792 -18.82 -11.88 25.16
C THR A 792 -19.57 -12.50 23.98
N TYR A 793 -18.96 -13.46 23.28
CA TYR A 793 -19.62 -14.19 22.20
C TYR A 793 -20.83 -14.99 22.68
N THR A 794 -20.66 -15.75 23.76
CA THR A 794 -21.69 -16.68 24.25
C THR A 794 -22.96 -15.94 24.64
N ILE A 795 -22.83 -14.79 25.33
CA ILE A 795 -23.99 -13.97 25.69
C ILE A 795 -24.67 -13.30 24.48
N ARG A 796 -23.93 -13.11 23.38
CA ARG A 796 -24.45 -12.56 22.12
C ARG A 796 -25.04 -13.61 21.19
N THR A 797 -24.89 -14.90 21.46
CA THR A 797 -25.37 -15.95 20.54
C THR A 797 -26.38 -16.89 21.15
N GLU A 798 -26.29 -17.17 22.45
CA GLU A 798 -27.22 -18.10 23.12
C GLU A 798 -28.58 -17.43 23.40
N PRO A 799 -29.66 -17.78 22.68
CA PRO A 799 -30.94 -17.06 22.77
C PRO A 799 -31.55 -17.14 24.17
N HIS A 800 -31.35 -18.26 24.85
CA HIS A 800 -31.84 -18.50 26.20
C HIS A 800 -31.16 -17.57 27.21
N LEU A 801 -29.85 -17.35 27.08
CA LEU A 801 -29.12 -16.42 27.93
C LEU A 801 -29.57 -14.97 27.71
N LYS A 802 -29.80 -14.57 26.44
CA LYS A 802 -30.35 -13.24 26.10
C LYS A 802 -31.74 -13.00 26.71
N SER A 803 -32.52 -14.06 26.86
CA SER A 803 -33.90 -14.00 27.37
C SER A 803 -34.01 -14.09 28.89
N SER A 804 -32.92 -14.38 29.60
CA SER A 804 -32.89 -14.47 31.06
C SER A 804 -33.12 -13.11 31.72
N LYS A 805 -33.79 -13.11 32.88
CA LYS A 805 -33.94 -11.90 33.73
C LYS A 805 -32.57 -11.49 34.28
N TRP A 806 -31.80 -12.47 34.75
CA TRP A 806 -30.44 -12.31 35.25
C TRP A 806 -29.51 -13.31 34.58
N LEU A 807 -28.30 -12.88 34.25
CA LEU A 807 -27.25 -13.71 33.66
C LEU A 807 -25.95 -13.60 34.47
N PHE A 808 -25.44 -14.74 34.93
CA PHE A 808 -24.27 -14.85 35.78
C PHE A 808 -23.06 -15.39 35.01
N PHE A 809 -21.87 -14.95 35.40
CA PHE A 809 -20.59 -15.41 34.86
C PHE A 809 -19.78 -16.04 35.99
N LEU A 810 -19.66 -17.36 36.00
CA LEU A 810 -19.03 -18.11 37.10
C LEU A 810 -17.90 -19.02 36.60
N ASP A 811 -16.86 -19.16 37.40
CA ASP A 811 -15.83 -20.19 37.24
C ASP A 811 -16.18 -21.44 38.08
N ALA A 812 -15.57 -22.59 37.79
CA ALA A 812 -15.93 -23.89 38.39
C ALA A 812 -15.68 -23.99 39.91
N ASP A 813 -14.90 -23.06 40.47
CA ASP A 813 -14.61 -22.92 41.89
C ASP A 813 -15.42 -21.81 42.58
N GLU A 814 -16.47 -21.31 41.93
CA GLU A 814 -17.30 -20.20 42.43
C GLU A 814 -18.75 -20.63 42.66
N PHE A 815 -19.26 -20.35 43.87
CA PHE A 815 -20.57 -20.79 44.32
C PHE A 815 -21.36 -19.63 44.91
N LEU A 816 -22.60 -19.47 44.47
CA LEU A 816 -23.53 -18.57 45.14
C LEU A 816 -23.97 -19.14 46.52
N PRO A 817 -24.17 -18.29 47.54
CA PRO A 817 -24.45 -18.72 48.92
C PRO A 817 -25.91 -19.12 49.15
N PHE A 818 -26.57 -19.72 48.17
CA PHE A 818 -28.00 -20.04 48.20
C PHE A 818 -28.23 -21.54 48.06
N GLN A 819 -29.22 -22.07 48.79
CA GLN A 819 -29.59 -23.49 48.76
C GLN A 819 -30.48 -23.84 47.56
N GLY A 820 -31.11 -22.83 46.96
CA GLY A 820 -32.00 -23.04 45.83
C GLY A 820 -32.46 -21.74 45.19
N LYS A 821 -33.04 -21.89 44.00
CA LYS A 821 -33.51 -20.79 43.15
C LYS A 821 -34.39 -19.74 43.86
N ARG A 822 -35.23 -20.15 44.83
CA ARG A 822 -36.12 -19.21 45.53
C ARG A 822 -35.33 -18.16 46.32
N GLU A 823 -34.32 -18.60 47.06
CA GLU A 823 -33.44 -17.71 47.85
C GLU A 823 -32.63 -16.78 46.94
N LEU A 824 -32.13 -17.31 45.82
CA LEU A 824 -31.46 -16.50 44.80
C LEU A 824 -32.38 -15.40 44.24
N ILE A 825 -33.63 -15.73 43.90
CA ILE A 825 -34.59 -14.73 43.41
C ILE A 825 -34.87 -13.67 44.47
N GLU A 826 -35.16 -14.09 45.71
CA GLU A 826 -35.42 -13.17 46.84
C GLU A 826 -34.23 -12.20 47.05
N ALA A 827 -32.99 -12.70 46.97
CA ALA A 827 -31.79 -11.88 47.08
C ALA A 827 -31.58 -10.91 45.90
N LEU A 828 -32.11 -11.23 44.71
CA LEU A 828 -32.00 -10.37 43.52
C LEU A 828 -33.10 -9.31 43.44
N GLU A 829 -34.19 -9.44 44.21
CA GLU A 829 -35.29 -8.45 44.22
C GLU A 829 -34.81 -7.06 44.66
N THR A 830 -33.81 -6.97 45.54
CA THR A 830 -33.21 -5.69 45.97
C THR A 830 -32.41 -5.00 44.86
N HIS A 831 -32.06 -5.74 43.79
CA HIS A 831 -31.26 -5.29 42.66
C HIS A 831 -32.05 -5.22 41.34
N ASP A 832 -33.38 -5.33 41.37
CA ASP A 832 -34.21 -5.41 40.15
C ASP A 832 -34.09 -4.18 39.22
N CYS A 833 -33.63 -3.05 39.76
CA CYS A 833 -33.36 -1.81 39.02
C CYS A 833 -31.92 -1.71 38.49
N ASP A 834 -31.00 -2.54 38.97
CA ASP A 834 -29.59 -2.47 38.66
C ASP A 834 -29.28 -3.27 37.39
N PRO A 835 -28.67 -2.65 36.35
CA PRO A 835 -28.35 -3.37 35.12
C PRO A 835 -27.20 -4.37 35.30
N VAL A 836 -26.26 -4.06 36.21
CA VAL A 836 -25.06 -4.86 36.50
C VAL A 836 -24.84 -4.87 38.01
N ILE A 837 -24.65 -6.06 38.58
CA ILE A 837 -24.20 -6.24 39.96
C ILE A 837 -22.83 -6.89 40.01
N GLY A 838 -22.05 -6.58 41.05
CA GLY A 838 -20.75 -7.16 41.34
C GLY A 838 -20.79 -7.97 42.63
N MET A 839 -20.35 -9.21 42.58
CA MET A 839 -20.33 -10.15 43.71
C MET A 839 -18.86 -10.36 44.14
N ASN A 840 -18.50 -9.85 45.31
CA ASN A 840 -17.11 -9.94 45.82
C ASN A 840 -16.81 -11.36 46.31
N TRP A 841 -15.58 -11.82 46.11
CA TRP A 841 -15.17 -13.14 46.58
C TRP A 841 -15.13 -13.22 48.12
N ALA A 842 -15.71 -14.28 48.64
CA ALA A 842 -15.50 -14.80 49.99
C ALA A 842 -14.69 -16.10 49.88
N ASN A 843 -13.37 -15.99 50.09
CA ASN A 843 -12.45 -17.13 49.95
C ASN A 843 -12.71 -18.16 51.06
N LEU A 844 -13.00 -19.41 50.68
CA LEU A 844 -13.29 -20.49 51.60
C LEU A 844 -12.08 -21.36 51.85
N ILE A 845 -11.72 -21.52 53.12
CA ILE A 845 -10.62 -22.37 53.57
C ILE A 845 -11.23 -23.70 54.07
N PRO A 846 -10.93 -24.85 53.42
CA PRO A 846 -11.43 -26.15 53.88
C PRO A 846 -10.98 -26.46 55.32
N SER A 847 -11.90 -26.98 56.16
CA SER A 847 -11.49 -27.52 57.46
C SER A 847 -10.72 -28.83 57.34
N VAL A 848 -10.82 -29.53 56.21
CA VAL A 848 -10.02 -30.72 55.89
C VAL A 848 -9.67 -30.71 54.40
N TYR A 849 -8.37 -30.81 54.07
CA TYR A 849 -7.92 -31.02 52.70
C TYR A 849 -7.94 -32.51 52.37
N ARG A 850 -8.58 -32.90 51.27
CA ARG A 850 -8.59 -34.29 50.78
C ARG A 850 -8.30 -34.32 49.30
N ASP A 851 -7.44 -35.24 48.90
CA ASP A 851 -7.15 -35.50 47.49
C ASP A 851 -8.29 -36.30 46.84
N GLY A 852 -8.50 -36.11 45.54
CA GLY A 852 -9.63 -36.67 44.79
C GLY A 852 -10.79 -35.72 44.54
N LYS A 853 -11.99 -36.29 44.31
CA LYS A 853 -13.22 -35.52 44.06
C LYS A 853 -13.65 -34.75 45.31
N PHE A 854 -14.05 -33.50 45.11
CA PHE A 854 -14.56 -32.62 46.13
C PHE A 854 -16.00 -33.00 46.51
N ASP A 855 -16.21 -33.28 47.80
CA ASP A 855 -17.51 -33.58 48.38
C ASP A 855 -17.71 -32.67 49.61
N PRO A 856 -18.69 -31.76 49.59
CA PRO A 856 -18.91 -30.81 50.68
C PRO A 856 -19.32 -31.48 52.00
N GLU A 857 -19.99 -32.64 51.97
CA GLU A 857 -20.40 -33.36 53.19
C GLU A 857 -19.20 -34.00 53.91
N ILE A 858 -18.18 -34.40 53.13
CA ILE A 858 -16.97 -35.07 53.62
C ILE A 858 -15.87 -34.06 53.97
N SER A 859 -15.84 -32.91 53.29
CA SER A 859 -14.86 -31.83 53.49
C SER A 859 -15.08 -31.03 54.78
N GLY A 860 -16.23 -31.20 55.43
CA GLY A 860 -16.58 -30.50 56.68
C GLY A 860 -16.84 -29.00 56.47
N PRO A 861 -17.01 -28.22 57.56
CA PRO A 861 -17.26 -26.80 57.43
C PRO A 861 -16.05 -26.04 56.88
N PHE A 862 -16.25 -24.81 56.43
CA PHE A 862 -15.22 -23.95 55.85
C PHE A 862 -14.95 -22.76 56.77
N TYR A 863 -13.70 -22.30 56.81
CA TYR A 863 -13.36 -21.02 57.42
C TYR A 863 -13.41 -19.92 56.36
N CYS A 864 -14.23 -18.90 56.59
CA CYS A 864 -14.34 -17.72 55.76
C CYS A 864 -13.71 -16.52 56.49
N PRO A 865 -12.63 -15.93 55.96
CA PRO A 865 -12.04 -14.71 56.51
C PRO A 865 -13.06 -13.56 56.64
N PRO A 866 -12.88 -12.63 57.59
CA PRO A 866 -13.84 -11.54 57.82
C PRO A 866 -13.81 -10.44 56.75
N HIS A 867 -12.82 -10.46 55.87
CA HIS A 867 -12.67 -9.50 54.77
C HIS A 867 -12.98 -10.19 53.44
N VAL A 868 -13.93 -9.65 52.68
CA VAL A 868 -14.18 -10.05 51.29
C VAL A 868 -13.12 -9.46 50.37
N SER A 869 -12.73 -10.19 49.33
CA SER A 869 -11.73 -9.75 48.37
C SER A 869 -12.17 -8.48 47.62
N ALA A 870 -11.20 -7.71 47.13
CA ALA A 870 -11.44 -6.65 46.15
C ALA A 870 -11.82 -7.23 44.77
N ALA A 871 -11.42 -8.47 44.49
CA ALA A 871 -11.84 -9.19 43.30
C ALA A 871 -13.31 -9.62 43.39
N ARG A 872 -14.01 -9.54 42.26
CA ARG A 872 -15.46 -9.76 42.15
C ARG A 872 -15.82 -10.40 40.81
N LYS A 873 -17.00 -11.01 40.69
CA LYS A 873 -17.60 -11.36 39.39
C LYS A 873 -18.85 -10.53 39.15
N VAL A 874 -19.22 -10.34 37.89
CA VAL A 874 -20.46 -9.63 37.55
C VAL A 874 -21.62 -10.57 37.25
N ALA A 875 -22.83 -10.06 37.48
CA ALA A 875 -24.06 -10.57 36.89
C ALA A 875 -24.83 -9.41 36.25
N ILE A 876 -25.56 -9.69 35.18
CA ILE A 876 -26.18 -8.65 34.35
C ILE A 876 -27.67 -8.92 34.13
N GLN A 877 -28.44 -7.88 33.84
CA GLN A 877 -29.79 -7.98 33.29
C GLN A 877 -29.76 -7.75 31.77
N PRO A 878 -29.80 -8.81 30.94
CA PRO A 878 -29.76 -8.70 29.48
C PRO A 878 -30.75 -7.69 28.90
N ALA A 879 -31.98 -7.64 29.42
CA ALA A 879 -33.03 -6.74 28.94
C ALA A 879 -32.75 -5.24 29.20
N ARG A 880 -31.82 -4.92 30.09
CA ARG A 880 -31.44 -3.52 30.44
C ARG A 880 -30.11 -3.09 29.82
N ILE A 881 -29.45 -3.99 29.09
CA ILE A 881 -28.13 -3.74 28.50
C ILE A 881 -28.22 -3.98 27.01
N ASN A 882 -27.66 -3.06 26.22
CA ASN A 882 -27.42 -3.36 24.82
C ASN A 882 -26.23 -4.34 24.71
N LEU A 883 -26.53 -5.64 24.66
CA LEU A 883 -25.52 -6.72 24.60
C LEU A 883 -24.56 -6.58 23.39
N GLU A 884 -25.00 -5.93 22.32
CA GLU A 884 -24.17 -5.67 21.14
C GLU A 884 -23.17 -4.51 21.34
N ALA A 885 -23.39 -3.68 22.37
CA ALA A 885 -22.55 -2.52 22.68
C ALA A 885 -21.64 -2.71 23.91
N VAL A 886 -21.56 -3.92 24.45
CA VAL A 886 -20.80 -4.22 25.66
C VAL A 886 -19.87 -5.44 25.50
N PHE A 887 -18.80 -5.49 26.28
CA PHE A 887 -17.79 -6.54 26.31
C PHE A 887 -17.56 -7.01 27.75
N VAL A 888 -17.50 -8.33 27.96
CA VAL A 888 -17.22 -8.94 29.27
C VAL A 888 -15.71 -8.90 29.51
N ALA A 889 -15.27 -8.21 30.55
CA ALA A 889 -13.85 -8.05 30.85
C ALA A 889 -13.17 -9.38 31.21
N GLN A 890 -11.85 -9.43 31.06
CA GLN A 890 -11.05 -10.61 31.40
C GLN A 890 -11.31 -11.05 32.84
N GLY A 891 -11.45 -12.37 33.05
CA GLY A 891 -11.80 -12.92 34.36
C GLY A 891 -13.22 -12.60 34.80
N ASN A 892 -14.11 -12.13 33.91
CA ASN A 892 -15.52 -11.85 34.20
C ASN A 892 -15.75 -10.82 35.33
N HIS A 893 -14.78 -9.92 35.54
CA HIS A 893 -14.77 -8.99 36.67
C HIS A 893 -15.62 -7.73 36.45
N ASP A 894 -15.88 -7.37 35.18
CA ASP A 894 -16.58 -6.13 34.80
C ASP A 894 -17.21 -6.23 33.39
N LEU A 895 -18.02 -5.23 33.05
CA LEU A 895 -18.64 -5.06 31.73
C LEU A 895 -18.29 -3.70 31.12
N CYS A 896 -17.61 -3.70 29.99
CA CYS A 896 -17.08 -2.51 29.31
C CYS A 896 -17.94 -2.11 28.11
N SER A 897 -18.01 -0.81 27.78
CA SER A 897 -18.69 -0.32 26.57
C SER A 897 -17.78 -0.44 25.34
N TRP A 898 -18.37 -0.67 24.16
CA TRP A 898 -17.70 -0.81 22.85
C TRP A 898 -17.23 0.51 22.21
N ARG A 899 -17.69 1.67 22.71
CA ARG A 899 -17.44 3.00 22.11
C ARG A 899 -16.59 3.94 22.98
N GLY A 900 -15.69 3.41 23.80
CA GLY A 900 -14.91 4.25 24.73
C GLY A 900 -15.78 4.93 25.80
N GLY A 901 -16.98 4.38 26.06
CA GLY A 901 -17.80 4.82 27.19
C GLY A 901 -17.29 4.23 28.51
N PRO A 902 -17.54 4.88 29.66
CA PRO A 902 -17.14 4.33 30.95
C PRO A 902 -17.71 2.91 31.15
N ALA A 903 -16.94 2.03 31.80
CA ALA A 903 -17.43 0.72 32.22
C ALA A 903 -18.78 0.88 32.94
N LEU A 904 -19.74 0.00 32.65
CA LEU A 904 -21.02 0.04 33.32
C LEU A 904 -20.78 -0.28 34.79
N ARG A 905 -20.93 0.74 35.66
CA ARG A 905 -20.60 0.62 37.08
C ARG A 905 -21.46 -0.48 37.71
N ALA A 906 -20.82 -1.58 38.08
CA ALA A 906 -21.45 -2.65 38.84
C ALA A 906 -21.79 -2.18 40.26
N ILE A 907 -23.04 -2.39 40.67
CA ILE A 907 -23.47 -2.18 42.05
C ILE A 907 -23.07 -3.40 42.87
N THR A 908 -22.39 -3.20 44.00
CA THR A 908 -22.01 -4.32 44.87
C THR A 908 -23.27 -5.02 45.37
N ALA A 909 -23.35 -6.33 45.17
CA ALA A 909 -24.45 -7.16 45.64
C ALA A 909 -24.43 -7.27 47.18
N ASP A 910 -25.61 -7.43 47.78
CA ASP A 910 -25.77 -7.63 49.23
C ASP A 910 -25.31 -9.01 49.72
N PHE A 911 -24.78 -9.85 48.82
CA PHE A 911 -24.29 -11.19 49.10
C PHE A 911 -22.91 -11.43 48.44
N PRO A 912 -22.03 -12.22 49.08
CA PRO A 912 -20.74 -12.55 48.51
C PRO A 912 -20.85 -13.68 47.47
N LEU A 913 -19.78 -13.86 46.68
CA LEU A 913 -19.56 -15.07 45.90
C LEU A 913 -18.60 -15.98 46.65
N LEU A 914 -19.05 -17.17 47.06
CA LEU A 914 -18.20 -18.13 47.75
C LEU A 914 -17.17 -18.66 46.75
N HIS A 915 -15.89 -18.53 47.09
CA HIS A 915 -14.80 -18.88 46.20
C HIS A 915 -13.93 -19.95 46.84
N LEU A 916 -13.74 -21.08 46.16
CA LEU A 916 -13.00 -22.25 46.63
C LEU A 916 -11.72 -22.48 45.81
N PRO A 917 -10.74 -21.57 45.88
CA PRO A 917 -9.58 -21.58 44.99
C PRO A 917 -8.68 -22.82 45.17
N ILE A 918 -8.63 -23.34 46.40
CA ILE A 918 -7.82 -24.49 46.80
C ILE A 918 -8.69 -25.45 47.61
N ARG A 919 -8.85 -26.68 47.11
CA ARG A 919 -9.66 -27.74 47.74
C ARG A 919 -8.86 -28.99 48.11
N SER A 920 -7.75 -29.21 47.41
CA SER A 920 -6.84 -30.32 47.68
C SER A 920 -5.42 -29.94 47.28
N ARG A 921 -4.45 -30.75 47.72
CA ARG A 921 -3.04 -30.54 47.36
C ARG A 921 -2.82 -30.86 45.88
N GLU A 922 -3.34 -32.00 45.43
CA GLU A 922 -3.24 -32.40 44.03
C GLU A 922 -3.83 -31.35 43.07
N GLN A 923 -4.97 -30.76 43.44
CA GLN A 923 -5.63 -29.75 42.61
C GLN A 923 -4.79 -28.50 42.45
N ILE A 924 -4.28 -27.91 43.54
CA ILE A 924 -3.51 -26.67 43.44
C ILE A 924 -2.16 -26.88 42.76
N GLU A 925 -1.51 -28.02 42.97
CA GLU A 925 -0.28 -28.38 42.25
C GLU A 925 -0.54 -28.49 40.74
N MET A 926 -1.66 -29.10 40.35
CA MET A 926 -2.04 -29.22 38.95
C MET A 926 -2.42 -27.86 38.34
N LYS A 927 -3.22 -27.05 39.04
CA LYS A 927 -3.67 -25.71 38.61
C LYS A 927 -2.47 -24.76 38.47
N ALA A 928 -1.54 -24.76 39.43
CA ALA A 928 -0.32 -23.96 39.38
C ALA A 928 0.62 -24.40 38.24
N LYS A 929 0.82 -25.71 38.05
CA LYS A 929 1.63 -26.25 36.95
C LYS A 929 1.02 -25.94 35.59
N GLN A 930 -0.29 -26.10 35.43
CA GLN A 930 -1.00 -25.81 34.18
C GLN A 930 -0.98 -24.31 33.88
N GLY A 931 -1.22 -23.45 34.88
CA GLY A 931 -1.09 -22.00 34.77
C GLY A 931 0.33 -21.58 34.36
N SER A 932 1.35 -22.09 35.03
CA SER A 932 2.76 -21.86 34.68
C SER A 932 3.09 -22.33 33.25
N THR A 933 2.69 -23.55 32.88
CA THR A 933 2.97 -24.10 31.54
C THR A 933 2.24 -23.33 30.44
N ALA A 934 0.99 -22.92 30.68
CA ALA A 934 0.23 -22.09 29.74
C ALA A 934 0.90 -20.72 29.53
N LEU A 935 1.48 -20.14 30.59
CA LEU A 935 2.27 -18.91 30.49
C LEU A 935 3.59 -19.13 29.76
N ASP A 936 4.29 -20.23 30.01
CA ASP A 936 5.56 -20.56 29.34
C ASP A 936 5.38 -20.86 27.85
N LEU A 937 4.22 -21.38 27.45
CA LEU A 937 3.84 -21.61 26.05
C LEU A 937 3.28 -20.36 25.36
N SER A 938 3.16 -19.26 26.09
CA SER A 938 2.60 -18.00 25.59
C SER A 938 3.71 -16.95 25.39
N ASN A 939 3.60 -16.11 24.37
CA ASN A 939 4.56 -15.01 24.09
C ASN A 939 4.32 -13.79 25.02
N LEU A 940 3.95 -14.02 26.28
CA LEU A 940 3.51 -12.98 27.21
C LEU A 940 4.67 -12.55 28.10
N GLU A 941 4.66 -11.27 28.53
CA GLU A 941 5.70 -10.72 29.40
C GLU A 941 5.92 -11.56 30.67
N PRO A 942 7.16 -11.66 31.20
CA PRO A 942 7.51 -12.51 32.35
C PRO A 942 6.68 -12.25 33.61
N GLU A 943 6.17 -11.02 33.77
CA GLU A 943 5.44 -10.53 34.93
C GLU A 943 3.95 -10.90 34.92
N LEU A 944 3.39 -11.22 33.74
CA LEU A 944 1.97 -11.42 33.55
C LEU A 944 1.56 -12.86 33.89
N GLY A 945 0.62 -13.03 34.82
CA GLY A 945 0.32 -14.35 35.39
C GLY A 945 1.46 -14.93 36.24
N ASN A 946 2.50 -14.14 36.56
CA ASN A 946 3.66 -14.57 37.34
C ASN A 946 3.27 -15.18 38.69
N HIS A 947 2.10 -14.84 39.26
CA HIS A 947 1.57 -15.52 40.44
C HIS A 947 1.44 -17.05 40.25
N TRP A 948 1.14 -17.56 39.06
CA TRP A 948 1.13 -19.01 38.79
C TRP A 948 2.54 -19.60 38.76
N ARG A 949 3.53 -18.89 38.22
CA ARG A 949 4.95 -19.29 38.28
C ARG A 949 5.46 -19.28 39.72
N ILE A 950 5.21 -18.19 40.45
CA ILE A 950 5.55 -18.05 41.88
C ILE A 950 4.85 -19.13 42.70
N MET A 951 3.57 -19.41 42.48
CA MET A 951 2.85 -20.50 43.17
C MET A 951 3.43 -21.87 42.82
N ASN A 952 3.72 -22.15 41.55
CA ASN A 952 4.32 -23.40 41.12
C ASN A 952 5.71 -23.61 41.75
N GLU A 953 6.58 -22.59 41.72
CA GLU A 953 7.89 -22.60 42.37
C GLU A 953 7.75 -22.77 43.89
N TYR A 954 6.85 -22.03 44.52
CA TYR A 954 6.65 -22.08 45.97
C TYR A 954 6.18 -23.47 46.43
N LEU A 955 5.23 -24.08 45.71
CA LEU A 955 4.71 -25.42 46.00
C LEU A 955 5.78 -26.50 45.81
N GLN A 956 6.64 -26.38 44.79
CA GLN A 956 7.78 -27.29 44.57
C GLN A 956 8.79 -27.26 45.73
N HIS A 957 8.99 -26.12 46.38
CA HIS A 957 9.99 -25.95 47.44
C HIS A 957 9.44 -26.22 48.87
N ASN A 958 8.18 -25.85 49.17
CA ASN A 958 7.67 -25.78 50.55
C ASN A 958 6.70 -26.90 50.96
N LYS A 959 6.51 -27.94 50.13
CA LYS A 959 5.62 -29.09 50.42
C LYS A 959 4.21 -28.68 50.90
N ALA A 960 3.48 -27.83 50.17
CA ALA A 960 2.03 -27.53 50.30
C ALA A 960 1.30 -27.87 51.64
N SER A 961 1.84 -27.54 52.82
CA SER A 961 1.26 -27.94 54.11
C SER A 961 -0.11 -27.29 54.32
N GLU A 962 -0.96 -27.81 55.21
CA GLU A 962 -2.28 -27.21 55.44
C GLU A 962 -2.18 -25.73 55.79
N GLU A 963 -1.20 -25.33 56.61
CA GLU A 963 -1.02 -23.95 57.03
C GLU A 963 -0.55 -23.03 55.90
N ILE A 964 0.19 -23.56 54.93
CA ILE A 964 0.57 -22.87 53.71
C ILE A 964 -0.65 -22.70 52.80
N LEU A 965 -1.42 -23.76 52.58
CA LEU A 965 -2.63 -23.69 51.77
C LEU A 965 -3.64 -22.69 52.35
N ASN A 966 -3.82 -22.70 53.68
CA ASN A 966 -4.65 -21.72 54.38
C ASN A 966 -4.21 -20.28 54.09
N ALA A 967 -2.90 -20.01 54.09
CA ALA A 967 -2.38 -18.69 53.78
C ALA A 967 -2.55 -18.29 52.32
N MET A 968 -2.35 -19.22 51.40
CA MET A 968 -2.59 -18.99 49.97
C MET A 968 -4.05 -18.65 49.69
N ILE A 969 -5.01 -19.28 50.38
CA ILE A 969 -6.45 -18.97 50.26
C ILE A 969 -6.78 -17.65 50.97
N TYR A 970 -6.25 -17.42 52.17
CA TYR A 970 -6.51 -16.21 52.95
C TYR A 970 -6.09 -14.94 52.19
N HIS A 971 -4.91 -15.00 51.56
CA HIS A 971 -4.35 -13.91 50.77
C HIS A 971 -4.62 -14.03 49.28
N TYR A 972 -5.52 -14.91 48.85
CA TYR A 972 -5.79 -15.10 47.43
C TYR A 972 -6.15 -13.74 46.80
N SER A 973 -5.34 -13.29 45.83
CA SER A 973 -5.33 -11.96 45.17
C SER A 973 -4.37 -10.88 45.75
N PHE A 974 -3.71 -11.09 46.89
CA PHE A 974 -2.75 -10.15 47.50
C PHE A 974 -1.44 -10.89 47.81
N GLY A 975 -0.36 -10.57 47.11
CA GLY A 975 0.87 -11.39 47.00
C GLY A 975 1.75 -11.61 48.24
N ASP A 976 1.23 -11.67 49.47
CA ASP A 976 2.00 -12.05 50.66
C ASP A 976 1.87 -13.55 50.97
N MET A 977 2.73 -14.37 50.33
CA MET A 977 2.84 -15.83 50.58
C MET A 977 3.91 -16.17 51.65
N GLY A 978 4.39 -15.18 52.41
CA GLY A 978 5.48 -15.36 53.38
C GLY A 978 5.04 -15.89 54.75
N ARG A 979 3.73 -15.86 55.06
CA ARG A 979 3.15 -16.26 56.34
C ARG A 979 2.33 -17.53 56.22
N THR A 980 2.31 -18.36 57.25
CA THR A 980 1.43 -19.55 57.35
C THR A 980 0.33 -19.29 58.38
N TYR A 981 -0.82 -19.96 58.25
CA TYR A 981 -1.91 -19.87 59.23
C TYR A 981 -2.40 -21.24 59.67
N SER A 982 -2.28 -21.51 60.97
CA SER A 982 -3.01 -22.60 61.61
C SER A 982 -4.50 -22.25 61.73
N ARG A 983 -5.34 -23.28 61.91
CA ARG A 983 -6.80 -23.10 62.09
C ARG A 983 -7.15 -22.22 63.29
N LYS A 984 -6.35 -22.32 64.36
CA LYS A 984 -6.51 -21.48 65.55
C LYS A 984 -6.26 -20.01 65.23
N GLU A 985 -5.23 -19.72 64.46
CA GLU A 985 -4.90 -18.34 64.05
C GLU A 985 -5.98 -17.76 63.12
N LEU A 986 -6.57 -18.56 62.22
CA LEU A 986 -7.70 -18.11 61.40
C LEU A 986 -8.89 -17.64 62.25
N LEU A 987 -9.24 -18.39 63.30
CA LEU A 987 -10.30 -18.01 64.23
C LEU A 987 -9.93 -16.78 65.07
N GLU A 988 -8.67 -16.67 65.52
CA GLU A 988 -8.16 -15.49 66.23
C GLU A 988 -8.18 -14.23 65.35
N LEU A 989 -8.04 -14.39 64.02
CA LEU A 989 -8.17 -13.34 63.02
C LEU A 989 -9.63 -13.04 62.64
N GLY A 990 -10.60 -13.71 63.26
CA GLY A 990 -12.03 -13.44 63.07
C GLY A 990 -12.66 -14.20 61.90
N ALA A 991 -12.03 -15.27 61.39
CA ALA A 991 -12.67 -16.12 60.38
C ALA A 991 -13.93 -16.79 60.95
N GLN A 992 -15.01 -16.78 60.18
CA GLN A 992 -16.26 -17.44 60.53
C GLN A 992 -16.26 -18.87 60.03
N VAL A 993 -16.86 -19.78 60.80
CA VAL A 993 -17.11 -21.15 60.36
C VAL A 993 -18.45 -21.17 59.63
N ILE A 994 -18.43 -21.49 58.34
CA ILE A 994 -19.63 -21.57 57.50
C ILE A 994 -19.81 -22.98 56.96
N GLU A 995 -21.06 -23.41 56.81
CA GLU A 995 -21.38 -24.65 56.11
C GLU A 995 -21.47 -24.38 54.61
N PHE A 996 -20.98 -25.31 53.80
CA PHE A 996 -21.14 -25.22 52.35
C PHE A 996 -22.63 -25.38 51.99
N PRO A 997 -23.15 -24.73 50.94
CA PRO A 997 -24.52 -24.94 50.51
C PRO A 997 -24.83 -26.43 50.32
N SER A 998 -25.86 -26.94 51.02
CA SER A 998 -26.27 -28.34 50.95
C SER A 998 -26.93 -28.61 49.61
N MET A 999 -26.41 -29.59 48.87
CA MET A 999 -26.88 -29.87 47.50
C MET A 999 -27.79 -31.10 47.44
N SER A 1000 -28.48 -31.39 48.55
CA SER A 1000 -29.29 -32.58 48.80
C SER A 1000 -30.51 -32.79 47.88
N ALA A 1001 -30.68 -31.97 46.83
CA ALA A 1001 -31.82 -32.04 45.93
C ALA A 1001 -31.57 -32.77 44.59
N ILE A 1002 -30.34 -33.22 44.30
CA ILE A 1002 -30.06 -33.93 43.03
C ILE A 1002 -29.39 -35.27 43.34
N SER A 1003 -30.19 -36.30 43.64
CA SER A 1003 -29.75 -37.68 43.42
C SER A 1003 -29.74 -37.91 41.90
N LEU A 1004 -28.58 -37.69 41.26
CA LEU A 1004 -28.35 -37.92 39.83
C LEU A 1004 -28.18 -39.42 39.50
#